data_AF-A0A939YMX9-F1
#
_entry.id   AF-A0A939YMX9-F1
#
_cell.length_a   1.000
_cell.length_b   1.000
_cell.length_c   1.000
_cell.angle_alpha   90.00
_cell.angle_beta   90.00
_cell.angle_gamma   90.00
#
_symmetry.space_group_name_H-M   'P 1'
#
loop_
_entity.id
_entity.type
_entity.pdbx_description
1 polymer ?
#
loop_
_entity_poly.entity_id
_entity_poly.type
_entity_poly.pdbx_seq_one_letter_code
_entity_poly.pdbx_strand_id
1 'polypeptide(L)'
;MSIFNLSENPPTLSHDWQIFQQFIGNIGAFTYLAKEKAAYLDESACRMLACSGSKLNEFEFFNLLEKISKCPVEGQKHIYRFTNNNITKYIKMNIYESSDEWLGFVQDFTRQFTERTELNSFVDYDPITRLPSYPSFSQTVRKLLPEVQSCCLATLFINGVEKLGSFLTVDSTNSCITSVAEALKGFTGENVIMGTKSNYELFVFFRDCDKMQIYNLLNGMDEAVQNCVLTDDFGEVIDISDKSSLSLSIGCSSYPDEASDFNMLVNYSEFALYEARTDRRHVINWFSEENYIREKDSYKNAQMFSRLVQENMLMYYLQPIVETQTGNIVAYEALMRTTGDIKMPPRQILAIADSQSNLYAIEKLTFFNTLKLLSENQQFFAERKLFINSMATSLLSDDDFNELYLTYGELLEKVVIEIVEDSAANADAIETLRKRCGFIHAQLAIDDYGTGYSNSSNLLKYSPDYVKIDRSLISDIQNDMKKQQLVTQIIEFCRDNQLTSLAEGVETAQEMKTVIRLGVDLVQGYYTSKPKPVFLDSISKDIKDEIIRTNLESRHSGMKKIYAARNDQEIDLLKLALEKYTDIHIYQSSLTIIGDPEKQVKMNISVMDNHSCDLTLRNVNITSGNSKPTITVGEYARLSLNVSKTNRISYSGISVPMGSQFELTGKGTLVIDCNASEGIGIGTDFDHSYGDITVDMLGSLEIICNSTETVCIGGGMNEDDSSIELKSGKIKINMYTHNGLAVGSYNGDASVDIADGCDLDITFSGINVVGIGSCRGIAAVTSSAMVTLSGTGAQAVGIGALNEGEGSVLVTGGRISIKMRAARQTCIGAIGGSVNAKIRNAEIIIDSEGDDATGIGDAQGSGNVSIIDSKLNLRMYVGNPLDIGSASGDTEIAGSDIYSLVNNQRIQH
;
A
#
# COMPACT_ATOMS: atom_id res chain seq x y z
N MET A 1 22.85 26.14 0.83
CA MET A 1 23.73 27.21 0.32
C MET A 1 24.19 28.07 1.49
N SER A 2 25.48 28.39 1.59
CA SER A 2 25.98 29.29 2.64
C SER A 2 25.79 30.74 2.20
N ILE A 3 24.99 31.51 2.93
CA ILE A 3 24.65 32.91 2.60
C ILE A 3 25.89 33.80 2.63
N PHE A 4 26.73 33.58 3.64
CA PHE A 4 28.04 34.19 3.76
C PHE A 4 29.11 33.21 3.30
N ASN A 5 30.07 33.69 2.51
CA ASN A 5 31.30 32.99 2.23
C ASN A 5 32.26 33.18 3.41
N LEU A 6 32.21 32.23 4.34
CA LEU A 6 33.03 32.23 5.56
C LEU A 6 34.53 31.95 5.30
N SER A 7 34.92 31.63 4.06
CA SER A 7 36.33 31.45 3.68
C SER A 7 37.06 32.78 3.42
N GLU A 8 36.32 33.89 3.32
CA GLU A 8 36.86 35.24 3.18
C GLU A 8 36.81 35.99 4.52
N ASN A 9 37.80 36.86 4.78
CA ASN A 9 37.83 37.68 5.99
C ASN A 9 37.98 39.18 5.64
N PRO A 10 36.93 40.01 5.80
CA PRO A 10 35.63 39.68 6.42
C PRO A 10 34.76 38.77 5.52
N PRO A 11 33.83 37.99 6.11
CA PRO A 11 32.88 37.17 5.35
C PRO A 11 32.09 38.02 4.35
N THR A 12 32.07 37.59 3.09
CA THR A 12 31.35 38.28 2.01
C THR A 12 30.05 37.57 1.69
N LEU A 13 29.10 38.26 1.07
CA LEU A 13 27.85 37.64 0.64
C LEU A 13 28.11 36.72 -0.55
N SER A 14 27.47 35.56 -0.55
CA SER A 14 27.45 34.67 -1.71
C SER A 14 26.78 35.37 -2.91
N HIS A 15 27.25 35.05 -4.12
CA HIS A 15 26.71 35.60 -5.36
C HIS A 15 25.21 35.31 -5.51
N ASP A 16 24.78 34.10 -5.14
CA ASP A 16 23.36 33.69 -5.19
C ASP A 16 22.48 34.52 -4.24
N TRP A 17 22.99 34.90 -3.06
CA TRP A 17 22.26 35.77 -2.13
C TRP A 17 22.15 37.20 -2.65
N GLN A 18 23.21 37.73 -3.27
CA GLN A 18 23.19 39.07 -3.86
C GLN A 18 22.16 39.16 -5.01
N ILE A 19 22.05 38.11 -5.83
CA ILE A 19 21.02 38.02 -6.86
C ILE A 19 19.63 37.93 -6.21
N PHE A 20 19.45 37.05 -5.22
CA PHE A 20 18.17 36.90 -4.49
C PHE A 20 17.67 38.21 -3.85
N GLN A 21 18.56 39.03 -3.28
CA GLN A 21 18.20 40.32 -2.70
C GLN A 21 17.71 41.35 -3.73
N GLN A 22 18.19 41.28 -4.98
CA GLN A 22 17.70 42.14 -6.06
C GLN A 22 16.24 41.84 -6.44
N PHE A 23 15.76 40.62 -6.18
CA PHE A 23 14.38 40.20 -6.47
C PHE A 23 13.41 40.44 -5.30
N ILE A 24 13.87 40.35 -4.04
CA ILE A 24 12.98 40.37 -2.86
C ILE A 24 13.01 41.69 -2.08
N GLY A 25 14.02 42.57 -2.27
CA GLY A 25 14.06 44.00 -1.87
C GLY A 25 13.99 44.36 -0.38
N ASN A 26 13.29 43.56 0.44
CA ASN A 26 12.91 43.84 1.82
C ASN A 26 13.44 42.80 2.81
N ILE A 27 14.44 42.00 2.43
CA ILE A 27 15.07 40.98 3.29
C ILE A 27 16.58 41.20 3.45
N GLY A 28 17.07 41.06 4.68
CA GLY A 28 18.48 41.09 5.04
C GLY A 28 18.89 39.87 5.85
N ALA A 29 20.17 39.54 5.84
CA ALA A 29 20.75 38.44 6.59
C ALA A 29 21.90 38.89 7.49
N PHE A 30 22.11 38.12 8.56
CA PHE A 30 23.29 38.22 9.41
C PHE A 30 23.82 36.85 9.80
N THR A 31 25.12 36.75 10.07
CA THR A 31 25.74 35.59 10.70
C THR A 31 26.54 36.03 11.93
N TYR A 32 26.45 35.30 13.04
CA TYR A 32 27.30 35.47 14.22
C TYR A 32 28.22 34.27 14.37
N LEU A 33 29.52 34.53 14.49
CA LEU A 33 30.56 33.49 14.62
C LEU A 33 31.09 33.47 16.05
N ALA A 34 30.80 32.39 16.78
CA ALA A 34 31.18 32.27 18.20
C ALA A 34 32.70 32.31 18.42
N LYS A 35 33.49 31.79 17.45
CA LYS A 35 34.96 31.83 17.47
C LYS A 35 35.53 33.24 17.35
N GLU A 36 34.85 34.11 16.61
CA GLU A 36 35.30 35.49 16.38
C GLU A 36 34.66 36.50 17.33
N LYS A 37 33.64 36.08 18.10
CA LYS A 37 32.84 36.95 18.98
C LYS A 37 32.35 38.19 18.24
N ALA A 38 31.91 38.00 16.98
CA ALA A 38 31.46 39.07 16.11
C ALA A 38 30.31 38.58 15.22
N ALA A 39 29.42 39.51 14.90
CA ALA A 39 28.35 39.32 13.94
C ALA A 39 28.61 40.14 12.67
N TYR A 40 28.32 39.55 11.52
CA TYR A 40 28.41 40.15 10.20
C TYR A 40 27.01 40.28 9.62
N LEU A 41 26.64 41.48 9.22
CA LEU A 41 25.32 41.83 8.70
C LEU A 41 25.48 42.34 7.27
N ASP A 42 24.56 41.96 6.40
CA ASP A 42 24.48 42.61 5.09
C ASP A 42 23.93 44.04 5.18
N GLU A 43 24.06 44.79 4.08
CA GLU A 43 23.60 46.19 4.01
C GLU A 43 22.10 46.34 4.30
N SER A 44 21.29 45.39 3.85
CA SER A 44 19.84 45.38 4.04
C SER A 44 19.48 45.19 5.52
N ALA A 45 20.10 44.23 6.20
CA ALA A 45 19.94 43.99 7.62
C ALA A 45 20.45 45.19 8.44
N CYS A 46 21.59 45.79 8.07
CA CYS A 46 22.10 46.99 8.72
C CYS A 46 21.12 48.16 8.62
N ARG A 47 20.51 48.35 7.44
CA ARG A 47 19.52 49.40 7.21
C ARG A 47 18.22 49.15 8.00
N MET A 48 17.76 47.90 8.07
CA MET A 48 16.53 47.54 8.78
C MET A 48 16.69 47.65 10.29
N LEU A 49 17.82 47.20 10.82
CA LEU A 49 18.13 47.23 12.25
C LEU A 49 18.80 48.52 12.71
N ALA A 50 19.08 49.45 11.78
CA ALA A 50 19.75 50.73 12.01
C ALA A 50 21.11 50.58 12.75
N CYS A 51 21.92 49.65 12.27
CA CYS A 51 23.27 49.39 12.76
C CYS A 51 24.28 50.38 12.13
N SER A 52 25.32 50.77 12.88
CA SER A 52 26.35 51.70 12.42
C SER A 52 27.37 51.10 11.44
N GLY A 53 27.35 49.78 11.23
CA GLY A 53 28.24 49.08 10.30
C GLY A 53 27.87 47.60 10.12
N SER A 54 28.47 46.97 9.10
CA SER A 54 28.26 45.56 8.71
C SER A 54 28.94 44.54 9.63
N LYS A 55 29.70 45.00 10.63
CA LYS A 55 30.30 44.16 11.67
C LYS A 55 29.97 44.72 13.05
N LEU A 56 29.42 43.88 13.91
CA LEU A 56 29.15 44.17 15.33
C LEU A 56 29.98 43.25 16.21
N ASN A 57 30.47 43.76 17.34
CA ASN A 57 31.05 42.88 18.35
C ASN A 57 29.94 42.12 19.12
N GLU A 58 30.33 41.05 19.80
CA GLU A 58 29.42 40.19 20.60
C GLU A 58 28.49 40.99 21.52
N PHE A 59 29.00 42.00 22.22
CA PHE A 59 28.18 42.80 23.14
C PHE A 59 27.15 43.67 22.40
N GLU A 60 27.55 44.31 21.30
CA GLU A 60 26.66 45.13 20.47
C GLU A 60 25.56 44.29 19.82
N PHE A 61 25.93 43.11 19.31
CA PHE A 61 25.00 42.20 18.64
C PHE A 61 23.95 41.63 19.60
N PHE A 62 24.34 41.12 20.77
CA PHE A 62 23.38 40.58 21.73
C PHE A 62 22.48 41.66 22.34
N ASN A 63 23.00 42.88 22.58
CA ASN A 63 22.17 44.00 23.02
C ASN A 63 21.14 44.42 21.96
N LEU A 64 21.48 44.33 20.67
CA LEU A 64 20.55 44.55 19.57
C LEU A 64 19.43 43.49 19.55
N LEU A 65 19.77 42.21 19.66
CA LEU A 65 18.78 41.12 19.74
C LEU A 65 17.87 41.26 20.97
N GLU A 66 18.42 41.66 22.11
CA GLU A 66 17.65 41.91 23.33
C GLU A 66 16.69 43.10 23.16
N LYS A 67 17.09 44.16 22.46
CA LYS A 67 16.21 45.30 22.16
C LYS A 67 15.05 44.93 21.24
N ILE A 68 15.29 44.08 20.24
CA ILE A 68 14.26 43.64 19.29
C ILE A 68 13.28 42.69 19.99
N SER A 69 13.78 41.72 20.75
CA SER A 69 12.96 40.69 21.42
C SER A 69 12.07 41.21 22.55
N LYS A 70 12.31 42.42 23.07
CA LYS A 70 11.52 43.03 24.17
C LYS A 70 10.07 43.37 23.83
N CYS A 71 9.70 43.49 22.56
CA CYS A 71 8.37 43.90 22.13
C CYS A 71 7.81 42.99 21.01
N PRO A 72 7.51 41.70 21.30
CA PRO A 72 6.86 40.83 20.32
C PRO A 72 5.45 41.31 20.00
N VAL A 73 4.99 41.09 18.76
CA VAL A 73 3.61 41.37 18.37
C VAL A 73 2.72 40.19 18.75
N GLU A 74 1.71 40.44 19.58
CA GLU A 74 0.82 39.41 20.10
C GLU A 74 0.08 38.66 18.96
N GLY A 75 0.08 37.32 19.01
CA GLY A 75 -0.55 36.47 17.99
C GLY A 75 0.22 36.27 16.68
N GLN A 76 1.43 36.84 16.54
CA GLN A 76 2.25 36.72 15.33
C GLN A 76 3.63 36.16 15.66
N LYS A 77 3.97 34.98 15.11
CA LYS A 77 5.26 34.34 15.38
C LYS A 77 6.40 35.11 14.71
N HIS A 78 7.47 35.35 15.48
CA HIS A 78 8.72 35.95 15.00
C HIS A 78 8.63 37.41 14.51
N ILE A 79 7.55 38.13 14.84
CA ILE A 79 7.41 39.56 14.49
C ILE A 79 7.57 40.41 15.75
N TYR A 80 8.41 41.44 15.66
CA TYR A 80 8.78 42.30 16.77
C TYR A 80 8.61 43.77 16.40
N ARG A 81 8.10 44.57 17.34
CA ARG A 81 8.02 46.03 17.21
C ARG A 81 9.33 46.65 17.68
N PHE A 82 10.15 47.09 16.74
CA PHE A 82 11.46 47.70 17.00
C PHE A 82 11.38 49.22 16.81
N THR A 83 11.72 49.98 17.86
CA THR A 83 11.73 51.46 17.79
C THR A 83 13.13 51.98 17.98
N ASN A 84 13.63 52.74 17.00
CA ASN A 84 14.94 53.39 17.04
C ASN A 84 14.84 54.83 16.51
N ASN A 85 15.46 55.80 17.18
CA ASN A 85 15.42 57.23 16.81
C ASN A 85 14.01 57.79 16.50
N ASN A 86 13.00 57.45 17.32
CA ASN A 86 11.58 57.81 17.15
C ASN A 86 10.88 57.26 15.89
N ILE A 87 11.48 56.31 15.19
CA ILE A 87 10.86 55.57 14.09
C ILE A 87 10.54 54.16 14.59
N THR A 88 9.26 53.78 14.56
CA THR A 88 8.81 52.43 14.90
C THR A 88 8.69 51.60 13.64
N LYS A 89 9.35 50.43 13.64
CA LYS A 89 9.29 49.42 12.59
C LYS A 89 8.77 48.11 13.14
N TYR A 90 8.12 47.33 12.28
CA TYR A 90 7.76 45.94 12.57
C TYR A 90 8.74 45.05 11.82
N ILE A 91 9.52 44.25 12.55
CA ILE A 91 10.59 43.44 11.99
C ILE A 91 10.26 41.98 12.22
N LYS A 92 10.19 41.20 11.15
CA LYS A 92 10.15 39.74 11.24
C LYS A 92 11.57 39.21 11.30
N MET A 93 11.89 38.42 12.31
CA MET A 93 13.24 37.93 12.55
C MET A 93 13.27 36.44 12.91
N ASN A 94 13.92 35.64 12.07
CA ASN A 94 14.17 34.21 12.30
C ASN A 94 15.66 33.99 12.54
N ILE A 95 16.02 33.18 13.54
CA ILE A 95 17.40 32.86 13.88
C ILE A 95 17.53 31.35 13.95
N TYR A 96 18.55 30.81 13.29
CA TYR A 96 18.94 29.42 13.29
C TYR A 96 20.28 29.31 14.02
N GLU A 97 20.28 28.63 15.16
CA GLU A 97 21.46 28.49 16.01
C GLU A 97 22.14 27.13 15.76
N SER A 98 23.43 27.16 15.46
CA SER A 98 24.35 26.03 15.45
C SER A 98 25.41 26.21 16.54
N SER A 99 26.15 25.16 16.89
CA SER A 99 27.12 25.17 18.00
C SER A 99 28.24 26.22 17.84
N ASP A 100 28.59 26.57 16.60
CA ASP A 100 29.69 27.50 16.28
C ASP A 100 29.24 28.77 15.52
N GLU A 101 28.00 28.81 15.01
CA GLU A 101 27.48 29.87 14.12
C GLU A 101 25.98 30.09 14.31
N TRP A 102 25.53 31.34 14.30
CA TRP A 102 24.11 31.69 14.28
C TRP A 102 23.77 32.43 12.98
N LEU A 103 22.82 31.91 12.21
CA LEU A 103 22.36 32.53 10.97
C LEU A 103 20.98 33.15 11.20
N GLY A 104 20.83 34.44 10.92
CA GLY A 104 19.56 35.15 11.09
C GLY A 104 19.09 35.87 9.83
N PHE A 105 17.77 35.93 9.68
CA PHE A 105 17.07 36.63 8.61
C PHE A 105 16.19 37.72 9.20
N VAL A 106 16.18 38.88 8.56
CA VAL A 106 15.48 40.08 8.98
C VAL A 106 14.65 40.60 7.83
N GLN A 107 13.36 40.84 8.05
CA GLN A 107 12.45 41.39 7.03
C GLN A 107 11.65 42.55 7.62
N ASP A 108 11.54 43.66 6.87
CA ASP A 108 10.74 44.83 7.27
C ASP A 108 9.25 44.59 6.95
N PHE A 109 8.46 44.39 8.00
CA PHE A 109 7.01 44.14 7.98
C PHE A 109 6.19 45.42 8.29
N THR A 110 6.83 46.59 8.33
CA THR A 110 6.18 47.83 8.78
C THR A 110 4.98 48.21 7.93
N ARG A 111 5.07 48.06 6.60
CA ARG A 111 4.00 48.40 5.65
C ARG A 111 2.69 47.65 5.95
N GLN A 112 2.78 46.33 6.13
CA GLN A 112 1.65 45.43 6.40
C GLN A 112 0.96 45.67 7.75
N PHE A 113 1.67 46.24 8.72
CA PHE A 113 1.10 46.65 10.03
C PHE A 113 0.61 48.10 10.04
N THR A 114 1.23 48.98 9.25
CA THR A 114 0.81 50.39 9.13
C THR A 114 -0.54 50.47 8.42
N GLU A 115 -0.75 49.62 7.40
CA GLU A 115 -2.03 49.45 6.69
C GLU A 115 -3.18 48.93 7.58
N ARG A 116 -2.88 48.31 8.74
CA ARG A 116 -3.89 47.89 9.72
C ARG A 116 -4.31 48.95 10.73
N THR A 117 -3.57 50.06 10.86
CA THR A 117 -3.71 50.98 11.99
C THR A 117 -4.47 52.27 11.65
N GLU A 118 -4.69 52.59 10.37
CA GLU A 118 -5.56 53.70 9.94
C GLU A 118 -6.98 53.22 9.60
N LEU A 119 -7.77 52.92 10.64
CA LEU A 119 -9.17 52.52 10.56
C LEU A 119 -10.10 53.73 10.39
N ASN A 120 -10.26 54.21 9.15
CA ASN A 120 -11.59 54.63 8.68
C ASN A 120 -12.19 53.42 7.95
N SER A 121 -13.47 53.15 8.21
CA SER A 121 -14.03 51.80 8.14
C SER A 121 -13.85 51.09 6.77
N PHE A 122 -13.23 49.90 6.78
CA PHE A 122 -13.25 48.95 5.64
C PHE A 122 -14.69 48.48 5.30
N VAL A 123 -15.67 48.86 6.12
CA VAL A 123 -17.09 48.61 5.85
C VAL A 123 -17.62 49.57 4.80
N ASP A 124 -17.10 50.81 4.73
CA ASP A 124 -17.64 51.85 3.85
C ASP A 124 -16.97 51.90 2.47
N TYR A 125 -15.67 51.56 2.39
CA TYR A 125 -14.87 51.60 1.15
C TYR A 125 -14.04 50.33 0.94
N ASP A 126 -13.89 49.92 -0.32
CA ASP A 126 -13.04 48.81 -0.73
C ASP A 126 -11.54 49.23 -0.73
N PRO A 127 -10.63 48.41 -0.16
CA PRO A 127 -9.24 48.80 0.05
C PRO A 127 -8.40 48.94 -1.22
N ILE A 128 -8.77 48.26 -2.31
CA ILE A 128 -8.02 48.28 -3.58
C ILE A 128 -8.55 49.41 -4.45
N THR A 129 -9.84 49.35 -4.79
CA THR A 129 -10.48 50.31 -5.71
C THR A 129 -10.70 51.69 -5.07
N ARG A 130 -10.69 51.78 -3.73
CA ARG A 130 -11.02 52.99 -2.95
C ARG A 130 -12.40 53.57 -3.32
N LEU A 131 -13.31 52.74 -3.82
CA LEU A 131 -14.71 53.08 -4.12
C LEU A 131 -15.60 52.58 -2.98
N PRO A 132 -16.85 53.08 -2.85
CA PRO A 132 -17.79 52.58 -1.87
C PRO A 132 -17.91 51.05 -1.96
N SER A 133 -17.80 50.36 -0.81
CA SER A 133 -17.94 48.91 -0.75
C SER A 133 -19.34 48.48 -1.19
N TYR A 134 -19.53 47.20 -1.56
CA TYR A 134 -20.86 46.70 -1.94
C TYR A 134 -21.94 46.95 -0.86
N PRO A 135 -21.69 46.73 0.45
CA PRO A 135 -22.65 47.11 1.49
C PRO A 135 -23.01 48.61 1.49
N SER A 136 -22.02 49.49 1.39
CA SER A 136 -22.21 50.95 1.39
C SER A 136 -22.95 51.44 0.13
N PHE A 137 -22.53 50.96 -1.04
CA PHE A 137 -23.18 51.22 -2.32
C PHE A 137 -24.64 50.74 -2.32
N SER A 138 -24.89 49.49 -1.95
CA SER A 138 -26.23 48.91 -1.96
C SER A 138 -27.17 49.63 -0.99
N GLN A 139 -26.70 50.01 0.20
CA GLN A 139 -27.49 50.79 1.15
C GLN A 139 -27.84 52.17 0.59
N THR A 140 -26.90 52.83 -0.09
CA THR A 140 -27.11 54.15 -0.72
C THR A 140 -28.12 54.06 -1.85
N VAL A 141 -27.95 53.12 -2.77
CA VAL A 141 -28.87 52.95 -3.91
C VAL A 141 -30.27 52.53 -3.44
N ARG A 142 -30.40 51.62 -2.46
CA ARG A 142 -31.72 51.22 -1.92
C ARG A 142 -32.49 52.37 -1.28
N LYS A 143 -31.80 53.34 -0.69
CA LYS A 143 -32.43 54.56 -0.14
C LYS A 143 -32.91 55.49 -1.25
N LEU A 144 -32.17 55.59 -2.35
CA LEU A 144 -32.48 56.47 -3.48
C LEU A 144 -33.54 55.88 -4.40
N LEU A 145 -33.59 54.56 -4.57
CA LEU A 145 -34.45 53.88 -5.55
C LEU A 145 -35.94 54.28 -5.50
N PRO A 146 -36.58 54.47 -4.31
CA PRO A 146 -37.98 54.90 -4.25
C PRO A 146 -38.22 56.36 -4.69
N GLU A 147 -37.19 57.20 -4.72
CA GLU A 147 -37.27 58.63 -5.00
C GLU A 147 -36.98 58.98 -6.47
N VAL A 148 -36.57 57.99 -7.27
CA VAL A 148 -36.09 58.18 -8.65
C VAL A 148 -37.16 57.74 -9.66
N GLN A 149 -37.37 58.54 -10.72
CA GLN A 149 -38.37 58.23 -11.74
C GLN A 149 -37.88 57.18 -12.74
N SER A 150 -36.60 57.25 -13.12
CA SER A 150 -35.93 56.28 -13.99
C SER A 150 -34.46 56.17 -13.63
N CYS A 151 -33.94 54.96 -13.52
CA CYS A 151 -32.52 54.72 -13.29
C CYS A 151 -32.00 53.51 -14.05
N CYS A 152 -30.68 53.43 -14.19
CA CYS A 152 -29.98 52.28 -14.76
C CYS A 152 -28.88 51.82 -13.80
N LEU A 153 -28.75 50.52 -13.63
CA LEU A 153 -27.59 49.91 -12.99
C LEU A 153 -26.73 49.23 -14.06
N ALA A 154 -25.45 49.62 -14.13
CA ALA A 154 -24.45 48.96 -14.95
C ALA A 154 -23.48 48.17 -14.06
N THR A 155 -23.27 46.90 -14.39
CA THR A 155 -22.18 46.07 -13.85
C THR A 155 -21.05 46.05 -14.86
N LEU A 156 -19.87 46.51 -14.47
CA LEU A 156 -18.68 46.63 -15.30
C LEU A 156 -17.68 45.55 -14.88
N PHE A 157 -17.07 44.87 -15.84
CA PHE A 157 -15.96 43.93 -15.63
C PHE A 157 -14.72 44.45 -16.35
N ILE A 158 -13.57 44.49 -15.66
CA ILE A 158 -12.31 44.98 -16.22
C ILE A 158 -11.58 43.83 -16.94
N ASN A 159 -11.66 43.82 -18.27
CA ASN A 159 -10.96 42.84 -19.10
C ASN A 159 -9.44 43.12 -19.13
N GLY A 160 -8.65 42.06 -19.25
CA GLY A 160 -7.19 42.15 -19.44
C GLY A 160 -6.39 42.10 -18.14
N VAL A 161 -6.96 42.51 -17.00
CA VAL A 161 -6.29 42.42 -15.69
C VAL A 161 -5.95 40.98 -15.31
N GLU A 162 -6.83 40.02 -15.61
CA GLU A 162 -6.59 38.58 -15.38
C GLU A 162 -5.35 38.07 -16.14
N LYS A 163 -5.12 38.56 -17.37
CA LYS A 163 -3.92 38.23 -18.16
C LYS A 163 -2.69 38.96 -17.65
N LEU A 164 -2.82 40.19 -17.16
CA LEU A 164 -1.71 40.92 -16.55
C LEU A 164 -1.26 40.24 -15.25
N GLY A 165 -2.20 39.72 -14.46
CA GLY A 165 -1.92 38.98 -13.23
C GLY A 165 -1.09 37.70 -13.41
N SER A 166 -1.01 37.14 -14.63
CA SER A 166 -0.08 36.02 -14.90
C SER A 166 1.37 36.47 -15.12
N PHE A 167 1.61 37.78 -15.29
CA PHE A 167 2.95 38.35 -15.55
C PHE A 167 3.39 39.39 -14.53
N LEU A 168 2.48 39.88 -13.70
CA LEU A 168 2.68 40.92 -12.70
C LEU A 168 2.49 40.34 -11.30
N THR A 169 3.19 40.91 -10.32
CA THR A 169 2.99 40.55 -8.92
C THR A 169 1.57 40.92 -8.46
N VAL A 170 1.14 40.37 -7.33
CA VAL A 170 -0.17 40.69 -6.72
C VAL A 170 -0.30 42.19 -6.46
N ASP A 171 0.75 42.83 -5.95
CA ASP A 171 0.76 44.27 -5.68
C ASP A 171 0.60 45.07 -6.96
N SER A 172 1.36 44.76 -8.02
CA SER A 172 1.24 45.43 -9.32
C SER A 172 -0.13 45.23 -9.96
N THR A 173 -0.75 44.05 -9.79
CA THR A 173 -2.11 43.78 -10.28
C THR A 173 -3.15 44.61 -9.53
N ASN A 174 -3.00 44.75 -8.21
CA ASN A 174 -3.85 45.61 -7.40
C ASN A 174 -3.67 47.09 -7.75
N SER A 175 -2.45 47.55 -8.02
CA SER A 175 -2.20 48.93 -8.49
C SER A 175 -2.83 49.17 -9.87
N CYS A 176 -2.90 48.15 -10.75
CA CYS A 176 -3.62 48.26 -12.02
C CYS A 176 -5.14 48.46 -11.81
N ILE A 177 -5.75 47.66 -10.93
CA ILE A 177 -7.17 47.80 -10.58
C ILE A 177 -7.45 49.17 -9.96
N THR A 178 -6.54 49.63 -9.09
CA THR A 178 -6.61 50.95 -8.45
C THR A 178 -6.56 52.07 -9.49
N SER A 179 -5.63 52.00 -10.46
CA SER A 179 -5.49 52.97 -11.54
C SER A 179 -6.76 53.05 -12.40
N VAL A 180 -7.35 51.89 -12.74
CA VAL A 180 -8.63 51.81 -13.48
C VAL A 180 -9.77 52.43 -12.68
N ALA A 181 -9.88 52.10 -11.39
CA ALA A 181 -10.91 52.68 -10.53
C ALA A 181 -10.75 54.20 -10.41
N GLU A 182 -9.51 54.71 -10.33
CA GLU A 182 -9.23 56.15 -10.31
C GLU A 182 -9.57 56.85 -11.62
N ALA A 183 -9.29 56.24 -12.78
CA ALA A 183 -9.73 56.75 -14.08
C ALA A 183 -11.26 56.84 -14.17
N LEU A 184 -11.97 55.85 -13.63
CA LEU A 184 -13.44 55.82 -13.62
C LEU A 184 -14.05 56.81 -12.62
N LYS A 185 -13.38 57.11 -11.49
CA LYS A 185 -13.88 58.10 -10.51
C LYS A 185 -14.15 59.47 -11.11
N GLY A 186 -13.44 59.87 -12.17
CA GLY A 186 -13.68 61.13 -12.89
C GLY A 186 -15.08 61.28 -13.47
N PHE A 187 -15.82 60.17 -13.64
CA PHE A 187 -17.19 60.17 -14.15
C PHE A 187 -18.26 60.21 -13.04
N THR A 188 -17.86 60.23 -11.77
CA THR A 188 -18.80 60.32 -10.64
C THR A 188 -19.38 61.74 -10.52
N GLY A 189 -20.64 61.84 -10.11
CA GLY A 189 -21.34 63.12 -9.99
C GLY A 189 -22.68 62.98 -9.27
N GLU A 190 -23.50 64.03 -9.27
CA GLU A 190 -24.81 64.02 -8.59
C GLU A 190 -25.75 62.93 -9.10
N ASN A 191 -25.64 62.59 -10.40
CA ASN A 191 -26.47 61.60 -11.08
C ASN A 191 -25.76 60.25 -11.34
N VAL A 192 -24.48 60.11 -10.98
CA VAL A 192 -23.67 58.91 -11.24
C VAL A 192 -22.95 58.47 -9.98
N ILE A 193 -23.38 57.34 -9.42
CA ILE A 193 -22.83 56.77 -8.19
C ILE A 193 -22.08 55.49 -8.55
N MET A 194 -20.83 55.36 -8.10
CA MET A 194 -20.05 54.14 -8.29
C MET A 194 -19.86 53.38 -6.99
N GLY A 195 -19.68 52.07 -7.10
CA GLY A 195 -19.30 51.20 -5.99
C GLY A 195 -18.56 49.96 -6.49
N THR A 196 -17.90 49.26 -5.58
CA THR A 196 -17.16 48.04 -5.89
C THR A 196 -18.00 46.82 -5.56
N LYS A 197 -18.01 45.84 -6.46
CA LYS A 197 -18.59 44.53 -6.24
C LYS A 197 -17.51 43.52 -5.84
N SER A 198 -16.45 43.44 -6.64
CA SER A 198 -15.30 42.56 -6.44
C SER A 198 -14.04 43.18 -7.07
N ASN A 199 -12.88 42.53 -6.95
CA ASN A 199 -11.61 43.04 -7.47
C ASN A 199 -11.64 43.36 -8.99
N TYR A 200 -12.51 42.69 -9.77
CA TYR A 200 -12.61 42.89 -11.21
C TYR A 200 -13.96 43.47 -11.65
N GLU A 201 -14.89 43.67 -10.71
CA GLU A 201 -16.25 44.08 -11.01
C GLU A 201 -16.67 45.34 -10.24
N LEU A 202 -17.18 46.32 -10.98
CA LEU A 202 -17.65 47.61 -10.45
C LEU A 202 -19.14 47.79 -10.76
N PHE A 203 -19.84 48.51 -9.90
CA PHE A 203 -21.21 48.98 -10.14
C PHE A 203 -21.22 50.47 -10.45
N VAL A 204 -22.03 50.85 -11.43
CA VAL A 204 -22.34 52.25 -11.74
C VAL A 204 -23.86 52.42 -11.76
N PHE A 205 -24.38 53.28 -10.90
CA PHE A 205 -25.79 53.62 -10.81
C PHE A 205 -26.02 55.01 -11.42
N PHE A 206 -26.86 55.05 -12.46
CA PHE A 206 -27.26 56.27 -13.16
C PHE A 206 -28.66 56.69 -12.72
N ARG A 207 -28.79 57.90 -12.20
CA ARG A 207 -30.04 58.50 -11.74
C ARG A 207 -30.56 59.52 -12.77
N ASP A 208 -31.83 59.40 -13.14
CA ASP A 208 -32.55 60.39 -13.96
C ASP A 208 -31.80 60.75 -15.27
N CYS A 209 -31.09 59.77 -15.85
CA CYS A 209 -30.38 59.88 -17.13
C CYS A 209 -31.12 59.10 -18.22
N ASP A 210 -31.14 59.63 -19.45
CA ASP A 210 -31.68 58.89 -20.59
C ASP A 210 -30.69 57.81 -21.11
N LYS A 211 -31.20 56.82 -21.87
CA LYS A 211 -30.37 55.71 -22.38
C LYS A 211 -29.21 56.18 -23.27
N MET A 212 -29.34 57.29 -23.99
CA MET A 212 -28.28 57.82 -24.87
C MET A 212 -27.16 58.48 -24.05
N GLN A 213 -27.51 59.22 -23.00
CA GLN A 213 -26.57 59.79 -22.03
C GLN A 213 -25.79 58.67 -21.32
N ILE A 214 -26.48 57.63 -20.86
CA ILE A 214 -25.85 56.47 -20.22
C ILE A 214 -24.88 55.79 -21.19
N TYR A 215 -25.31 55.54 -22.43
CA TYR A 215 -24.45 54.91 -23.45
C TYR A 215 -23.19 55.75 -23.74
N ASN A 216 -23.32 57.08 -23.83
CA ASN A 216 -22.17 57.97 -24.04
C ASN A 216 -21.21 57.96 -22.84
N LEU A 217 -21.72 57.97 -21.61
CA LEU A 217 -20.91 57.89 -20.40
C LEU A 217 -20.17 56.55 -20.31
N LEU A 218 -20.84 55.43 -20.59
CA LEU A 218 -20.23 54.10 -20.56
C LEU A 218 -19.15 53.91 -21.63
N ASN A 219 -19.34 54.45 -22.85
CA ASN A 219 -18.27 54.45 -23.86
C ASN A 219 -17.10 55.32 -23.45
N GLY A 220 -17.36 56.49 -22.85
CA GLY A 220 -16.30 57.34 -22.30
C GLY A 220 -15.52 56.65 -21.17
N MET A 221 -16.19 55.86 -20.34
CA MET A 221 -15.56 55.02 -19.32
C MET A 221 -14.67 53.94 -19.96
N ASP A 222 -15.14 53.23 -20.97
CA ASP A 222 -14.34 52.21 -21.67
C ASP A 222 -13.11 52.84 -22.38
N GLU A 223 -13.28 53.98 -23.04
CA GLU A 223 -12.18 54.74 -23.66
C GLU A 223 -11.16 55.22 -22.62
N ALA A 224 -11.62 55.66 -21.45
CA ALA A 224 -10.73 56.05 -20.34
C ALA A 224 -9.93 54.86 -19.80
N VAL A 225 -10.52 53.67 -19.74
CA VAL A 225 -9.84 52.43 -19.31
C VAL A 225 -8.84 51.95 -20.36
N GLN A 226 -9.19 52.00 -21.64
CA GLN A 226 -8.29 51.64 -22.75
C GLN A 226 -7.05 52.55 -22.82
N ASN A 227 -7.21 53.84 -22.50
CA ASN A 227 -6.13 54.82 -22.50
C ASN A 227 -5.52 55.07 -21.11
N CYS A 228 -5.88 54.26 -20.11
CA CYS A 228 -5.40 54.44 -18.74
C CYS A 228 -3.90 54.19 -18.65
N VAL A 229 -3.16 55.16 -18.10
CA VAL A 229 -1.76 54.96 -17.73
C VAL A 229 -1.74 54.24 -16.39
N LEU A 230 -1.19 53.03 -16.38
CA LEU A 230 -1.08 52.22 -15.17
C LEU A 230 0.14 52.67 -14.38
N THR A 231 -0.04 52.92 -13.10
CA THR A 231 1.07 53.27 -12.20
C THR A 231 1.10 52.33 -11.01
N ASP A 232 2.30 52.08 -10.48
CA ASP A 232 2.45 51.44 -9.18
C ASP A 232 2.13 52.41 -8.04
N ASP A 233 2.25 51.93 -6.79
CA ASP A 233 1.97 52.73 -5.60
C ASP A 233 2.92 53.92 -5.40
N PHE A 234 3.99 54.01 -6.20
CA PHE A 234 4.98 55.09 -6.20
C PHE A 234 4.82 56.04 -7.39
N GLY A 235 3.86 55.80 -8.27
CA GLY A 235 3.59 56.62 -9.45
C GLY A 235 4.50 56.32 -10.65
N GLU A 236 5.26 55.22 -10.61
CA GLU A 236 6.03 54.76 -11.78
C GLU A 236 5.11 54.06 -12.77
N VAL A 237 5.29 54.35 -14.07
CA VAL A 237 4.45 53.78 -15.12
C VAL A 237 4.73 52.29 -15.29
N ILE A 238 3.70 51.47 -15.13
CA ILE A 238 3.74 50.03 -15.40
C ILE A 238 3.55 49.85 -16.91
N ASP A 239 4.63 49.47 -17.61
CA ASP A 239 4.58 49.25 -19.05
C ASP A 239 3.85 47.94 -19.40
N ILE A 240 2.67 48.09 -20.00
CA ILE A 240 1.81 46.99 -20.49
C ILE A 240 1.73 46.92 -22.02
N SER A 241 2.52 47.73 -22.72
CA SER A 241 2.34 48.07 -24.15
C SER A 241 2.32 46.88 -25.12
N ASP A 242 2.92 45.75 -24.77
CA ASP A 242 2.99 44.54 -25.61
C ASP A 242 2.16 43.34 -25.11
N LYS A 243 1.46 43.44 -23.96
CA LYS A 243 0.95 42.25 -23.24
C LYS A 243 -0.57 42.13 -23.13
N SER A 244 -1.31 43.23 -23.06
CA SER A 244 -2.80 43.22 -23.13
C SER A 244 -3.39 44.63 -23.12
N SER A 245 -4.39 44.90 -23.96
CA SER A 245 -5.21 46.10 -23.86
C SER A 245 -6.29 45.91 -22.79
N LEU A 246 -6.39 46.84 -21.85
CA LEU A 246 -7.50 46.89 -20.89
C LEU A 246 -8.77 47.38 -21.59
N SER A 247 -9.92 46.82 -21.23
CA SER A 247 -11.24 47.25 -21.72
C SER A 247 -12.32 46.87 -20.72
N LEU A 248 -13.54 47.35 -20.92
CA LEU A 248 -14.68 47.00 -20.09
C LEU A 248 -15.62 46.05 -20.83
N SER A 249 -16.17 45.08 -20.10
CA SER A 249 -17.42 44.41 -20.47
C SER A 249 -18.50 44.94 -19.56
N ILE A 250 -19.63 45.39 -20.10
CA ILE A 250 -20.64 46.14 -19.35
C ILE A 250 -22.02 45.54 -19.55
N GLY A 251 -22.71 45.22 -18.47
CA GLY A 251 -24.12 44.77 -18.47
C GLY A 251 -25.03 45.80 -17.81
N CYS A 252 -26.10 46.19 -18.47
CA CYS A 252 -27.01 47.25 -18.02
C CYS A 252 -28.44 46.72 -17.77
N SER A 253 -29.07 47.19 -16.69
CA SER A 253 -30.49 46.97 -16.40
C SER A 253 -31.20 48.26 -16.00
N SER A 254 -32.46 48.40 -16.39
CA SER A 254 -33.26 49.62 -16.22
C SER A 254 -34.36 49.43 -15.16
N TYR A 255 -34.64 50.47 -14.40
CA TYR A 255 -35.80 50.56 -13.49
C TYR A 255 -36.62 51.82 -13.83
N PRO A 256 -37.96 51.73 -13.82
CA PRO A 256 -38.79 50.57 -13.45
C PRO A 256 -39.14 49.62 -14.61
N ASP A 257 -38.66 49.88 -15.84
CA ASP A 257 -39.10 49.17 -17.05
C ASP A 257 -38.77 47.66 -17.05
N GLU A 258 -37.60 47.28 -16.54
CA GLU A 258 -37.09 45.89 -16.58
C GLU A 258 -37.08 45.25 -15.18
N ALA A 259 -36.63 45.99 -14.17
CA ALA A 259 -36.55 45.53 -12.78
C ALA A 259 -37.54 46.25 -11.86
N SER A 260 -38.06 45.55 -10.84
CA SER A 260 -39.01 46.10 -9.86
C SER A 260 -38.39 46.43 -8.49
N ASP A 261 -37.17 45.95 -8.23
CA ASP A 261 -36.42 46.24 -7.01
C ASP A 261 -34.91 46.22 -7.28
N PHE A 262 -34.11 46.61 -6.27
CA PHE A 262 -32.65 46.63 -6.36
C PHE A 262 -32.03 45.26 -6.63
N ASN A 263 -32.59 44.18 -6.06
CA ASN A 263 -32.03 42.84 -6.26
C ASN A 263 -32.24 42.37 -7.70
N MET A 264 -33.40 42.66 -8.29
CA MET A 264 -33.67 42.42 -9.71
C MET A 264 -32.75 43.26 -10.60
N LEU A 265 -32.54 44.54 -10.28
CA LEU A 265 -31.61 45.40 -11.01
C LEU A 265 -30.21 44.78 -11.06
N VAL A 266 -29.66 44.38 -9.91
CA VAL A 266 -28.35 43.73 -9.81
C VAL A 266 -28.31 42.43 -10.61
N ASN A 267 -29.31 41.55 -10.41
CA ASN A 267 -29.34 40.26 -11.10
C ASN A 267 -29.44 40.41 -12.63
N TYR A 268 -30.22 41.38 -13.12
CA TYR A 268 -30.37 41.62 -14.56
C TYR A 268 -29.16 42.32 -15.18
N SER A 269 -28.50 43.25 -14.48
CA SER A 269 -27.28 43.88 -14.99
C SER A 269 -26.12 42.88 -15.02
N GLU A 270 -26.05 41.97 -14.04
CA GLU A 270 -25.08 40.88 -14.02
C GLU A 270 -25.35 39.81 -15.09
N PHE A 271 -26.61 39.48 -15.37
CA PHE A 271 -26.93 38.60 -16.48
C PHE A 271 -26.52 39.22 -17.83
N ALA A 272 -26.83 40.49 -18.05
CA ALA A 272 -26.41 41.20 -19.25
C ALA A 272 -24.88 41.24 -19.39
N LEU A 273 -24.14 41.34 -18.27
CA LEU A 273 -22.69 41.26 -18.24
C LEU A 273 -22.19 39.84 -18.59
N TYR A 274 -22.84 38.80 -18.05
CA TYR A 274 -22.54 37.41 -18.40
C TYR A 274 -22.68 37.16 -19.91
N GLU A 275 -23.76 37.65 -20.52
CA GLU A 275 -23.94 37.59 -21.97
C GLU A 275 -22.85 38.36 -22.73
N ALA A 276 -22.50 39.57 -22.29
CA ALA A 276 -21.45 40.38 -22.91
C ALA A 276 -20.10 39.63 -22.92
N ARG A 277 -19.77 38.92 -21.84
CA ARG A 277 -18.55 38.12 -21.72
C ARG A 277 -18.58 36.84 -22.55
N THR A 278 -19.74 36.22 -22.70
CA THR A 278 -19.89 34.93 -23.40
C THR A 278 -19.92 35.12 -24.91
N ASP A 279 -20.65 36.12 -25.40
CA ASP A 279 -20.97 36.26 -26.83
C ASP A 279 -19.94 37.12 -27.60
N ARG A 280 -19.00 37.80 -26.90
CA ARG A 280 -17.91 38.66 -27.42
C ARG A 280 -18.32 39.75 -28.45
N ARG A 281 -19.62 39.97 -28.65
CA ARG A 281 -20.16 40.84 -29.72
C ARG A 281 -20.28 42.32 -29.33
N HIS A 282 -20.43 42.63 -28.04
CA HIS A 282 -20.71 43.99 -27.57
C HIS A 282 -19.97 44.32 -26.26
N VAL A 283 -19.32 45.50 -26.22
CA VAL A 283 -18.70 46.08 -25.02
C VAL A 283 -19.76 46.45 -23.97
N ILE A 284 -20.92 46.94 -24.43
CA ILE A 284 -22.08 47.29 -23.60
C ILE A 284 -23.27 46.44 -24.04
N ASN A 285 -23.80 45.64 -23.13
CA ASN A 285 -24.99 44.83 -23.34
C ASN A 285 -26.13 45.27 -22.41
N TRP A 286 -27.34 45.34 -22.93
CA TRP A 286 -28.54 45.68 -22.17
C TRP A 286 -29.35 44.42 -21.90
N PHE A 287 -29.98 44.35 -20.73
CA PHE A 287 -30.80 43.21 -20.35
C PHE A 287 -31.91 42.92 -21.36
N SER A 288 -32.08 41.64 -21.69
CA SER A 288 -33.18 41.11 -22.51
C SER A 288 -33.87 39.98 -21.77
N GLU A 289 -35.18 40.14 -21.50
CA GLU A 289 -35.97 39.11 -20.82
C GLU A 289 -36.01 37.79 -21.61
N GLU A 290 -36.05 37.86 -22.95
CA GLU A 290 -36.07 36.69 -23.82
C GLU A 290 -34.78 35.85 -23.67
N ASN A 291 -33.63 36.52 -23.65
CA ASN A 291 -32.35 35.84 -23.45
C ASN A 291 -32.19 35.34 -22.02
N TYR A 292 -32.65 36.10 -21.04
CA TYR A 292 -32.66 35.68 -19.63
C TYR A 292 -33.42 34.37 -19.43
N ILE A 293 -34.60 34.25 -20.03
CA ILE A 293 -35.39 33.00 -19.95
C ILE A 293 -34.65 31.84 -20.64
N ARG A 294 -33.95 32.10 -21.75
CA ARG A 294 -33.24 31.10 -22.54
C ARG A 294 -31.98 30.57 -21.85
N GLU A 295 -31.22 31.43 -21.19
CA GLU A 295 -29.88 31.11 -20.66
C GLU A 295 -29.80 31.09 -19.13
N LYS A 296 -30.95 31.21 -18.45
CA LYS A 296 -31.07 31.25 -16.98
C LYS A 296 -30.25 30.18 -16.26
N ASP A 297 -30.28 28.95 -16.76
CA ASP A 297 -29.60 27.81 -16.13
C ASP A 297 -28.07 27.90 -16.27
N SER A 298 -27.57 28.32 -17.43
CA SER A 298 -26.14 28.54 -17.67
C SER A 298 -25.61 29.68 -16.81
N TYR A 299 -26.36 30.79 -16.72
CA TYR A 299 -26.03 31.91 -15.83
C TYR A 299 -26.02 31.50 -14.35
N LYS A 300 -27.03 30.76 -13.90
CA LYS A 300 -27.08 30.25 -12.52
C LYS A 300 -25.90 29.33 -12.20
N ASN A 301 -25.52 28.46 -13.14
CA ASN A 301 -24.34 27.61 -13.00
C ASN A 301 -23.04 28.43 -12.92
N ALA A 302 -22.92 29.50 -13.71
CA ALA A 302 -21.80 30.43 -13.65
C ALA A 302 -21.68 31.13 -12.29
N GLN A 303 -22.81 31.59 -11.73
CA GLN A 303 -22.84 32.19 -10.38
C GLN A 303 -22.41 31.19 -9.30
N MET A 304 -22.92 29.96 -9.36
CA MET A 304 -22.53 28.89 -8.42
C MET A 304 -21.04 28.55 -8.53
N PHE A 305 -20.49 28.50 -9.74
CA PHE A 305 -19.05 28.27 -9.96
C PHE A 305 -18.21 29.40 -9.36
N SER A 306 -18.58 30.65 -9.60
CA SER A 306 -17.89 31.82 -9.03
C SER A 306 -17.85 31.75 -7.50
N ARG A 307 -19.00 31.45 -6.87
CA ARG A 307 -19.08 31.25 -5.42
C ARG A 307 -18.22 30.07 -4.94
N LEU A 308 -18.27 28.94 -5.65
CA LEU A 308 -17.47 27.75 -5.34
C LEU A 308 -15.96 28.07 -5.29
N VAL A 309 -15.46 28.88 -6.24
CA VAL A 309 -14.06 29.30 -6.29
C VAL A 309 -13.75 30.28 -5.16
N GLN A 310 -14.57 31.32 -4.97
CA GLN A 310 -14.35 32.37 -3.97
C GLN A 310 -14.40 31.84 -2.53
N GLU A 311 -15.35 30.96 -2.22
CA GLU A 311 -15.53 30.38 -0.88
C GLU A 311 -14.68 29.10 -0.68
N ASN A 312 -13.85 28.72 -1.65
CA ASN A 312 -13.09 27.45 -1.67
C ASN A 312 -13.97 26.24 -1.25
N MET A 313 -15.06 26.02 -1.98
CA MET A 313 -16.02 24.94 -1.68
C MET A 313 -15.61 23.59 -2.30
N LEU A 314 -14.30 23.37 -2.45
CA LEU A 314 -13.73 22.12 -2.94
C LEU A 314 -13.25 21.26 -1.77
N MET A 315 -13.54 19.97 -1.84
CA MET A 315 -12.99 18.95 -0.96
C MET A 315 -12.54 17.74 -1.79
N TYR A 316 -11.75 16.84 -1.22
CA TYR A 316 -11.16 15.72 -1.97
C TYR A 316 -11.55 14.40 -1.33
N TYR A 317 -12.12 13.50 -2.13
CA TYR A 317 -12.29 12.11 -1.75
C TYR A 317 -11.05 11.35 -2.19
N LEU A 318 -10.60 10.41 -1.38
CA LEU A 318 -9.41 9.63 -1.64
C LEU A 318 -9.81 8.22 -2.09
N GLN A 319 -9.22 7.77 -3.19
CA GLN A 319 -9.37 6.40 -3.67
C GLN A 319 -8.03 5.67 -3.54
N PRO A 320 -8.00 4.49 -2.87
CA PRO A 320 -6.74 3.78 -2.66
C PRO A 320 -6.25 3.11 -3.94
N ILE A 321 -4.94 3.22 -4.16
CA ILE A 321 -4.17 2.49 -5.16
C ILE A 321 -3.42 1.36 -4.44
N VAL A 322 -3.63 0.14 -4.92
CA VAL A 322 -3.23 -1.09 -4.23
C VAL A 322 -2.15 -1.81 -5.02
N GLU A 323 -1.11 -2.28 -4.33
CA GLU A 323 -0.09 -3.14 -4.92
C GLU A 323 -0.64 -4.54 -5.22
N THR A 324 -0.45 -5.02 -6.45
CA THR A 324 -1.00 -6.31 -6.89
C THR A 324 -0.30 -7.51 -6.29
N GLN A 325 0.89 -7.37 -5.69
CA GLN A 325 1.61 -8.48 -5.07
C GLN A 325 1.11 -8.77 -3.65
N THR A 326 0.98 -7.72 -2.83
CA THR A 326 0.69 -7.85 -1.40
C THR A 326 -0.74 -7.45 -1.02
N GLY A 327 -1.43 -6.69 -1.87
CA GLY A 327 -2.71 -6.08 -1.55
C GLY A 327 -2.61 -4.90 -0.57
N ASN A 328 -1.41 -4.34 -0.37
CA ASN A 328 -1.22 -3.16 0.46
C ASN A 328 -1.59 -1.87 -0.30
N ILE A 329 -2.12 -0.88 0.43
CA ILE A 329 -2.37 0.45 -0.12
C ILE A 329 -1.05 1.22 -0.14
N VAL A 330 -0.58 1.58 -1.33
CA VAL A 330 0.70 2.29 -1.55
C VAL A 330 0.51 3.75 -1.93
N ALA A 331 -0.69 4.12 -2.39
CA ALA A 331 -0.99 5.50 -2.75
C ALA A 331 -2.50 5.78 -2.71
N TYR A 332 -2.84 7.05 -2.87
CA TYR A 332 -4.20 7.54 -2.97
C TYR A 332 -4.36 8.51 -4.12
N GLU A 333 -5.43 8.40 -4.88
CA GLU A 333 -5.85 9.43 -5.83
C GLU A 333 -6.80 10.43 -5.16
N ALA A 334 -6.48 11.72 -5.29
CA ALA A 334 -7.29 12.82 -4.79
C ALA A 334 -8.35 13.25 -5.82
N LEU A 335 -9.59 12.86 -5.59
CA LEU A 335 -10.71 13.12 -6.47
C LEU A 335 -11.57 14.28 -5.97
N MET A 336 -11.57 15.39 -6.73
CA MET A 336 -12.32 16.60 -6.42
C MET A 336 -13.82 16.34 -6.19
N ARG A 337 -14.38 16.98 -5.16
CA ARG A 337 -15.81 16.99 -4.81
C ARG A 337 -16.18 18.40 -4.33
N THR A 338 -17.48 18.68 -4.31
CA THR A 338 -18.03 19.91 -3.75
C THR A 338 -18.47 19.71 -2.31
N THR A 339 -18.28 20.73 -1.47
CA THR A 339 -18.80 20.79 -0.09
C THR A 339 -19.96 21.78 0.02
N GLY A 340 -20.70 21.75 1.14
CA GLY A 340 -21.79 22.68 1.41
C GLY A 340 -23.06 22.41 0.60
N ASP A 341 -23.73 23.49 0.16
CA ASP A 341 -25.00 23.47 -0.57
C ASP A 341 -24.85 23.28 -2.08
N ILE A 342 -23.66 23.54 -2.64
CA ILE A 342 -23.36 23.36 -4.06
C ILE A 342 -23.06 21.87 -4.32
N LYS A 343 -23.79 21.26 -5.27
CA LYS A 343 -23.63 19.85 -5.64
C LYS A 343 -23.28 19.71 -7.12
N MET A 344 -22.14 20.27 -7.52
CA MET A 344 -21.63 20.15 -8.89
C MET A 344 -20.64 18.99 -8.99
N PRO A 345 -20.77 18.09 -9.98
CA PRO A 345 -19.76 17.08 -10.28
C PRO A 345 -18.53 17.70 -10.96
N PRO A 346 -17.33 17.11 -10.83
CA PRO A 346 -16.10 17.63 -11.42
C PRO A 346 -16.19 17.99 -12.90
N ARG A 347 -16.80 17.14 -13.73
CA ARG A 347 -16.98 17.40 -15.16
C ARG A 347 -17.76 18.69 -15.44
N GLN A 348 -18.78 19.01 -14.62
CA GLN A 348 -19.53 20.26 -14.77
C GLN A 348 -18.68 21.47 -14.35
N ILE A 349 -17.91 21.34 -13.26
CA ILE A 349 -17.00 22.39 -12.78
C ILE A 349 -15.96 22.72 -13.85
N LEU A 350 -15.29 21.71 -14.41
CA LEU A 350 -14.27 21.88 -15.44
C LEU A 350 -14.85 22.48 -16.72
N ALA A 351 -16.04 22.05 -17.16
CA ALA A 351 -16.70 22.63 -18.34
C ALA A 351 -17.05 24.11 -18.15
N ILE A 352 -17.54 24.50 -16.96
CA ILE A 352 -17.84 25.91 -16.65
C ILE A 352 -16.54 26.71 -16.56
N ALA A 353 -15.52 26.18 -15.88
CA ALA A 353 -14.21 26.82 -15.76
C ALA A 353 -13.58 27.09 -17.13
N ASP A 354 -13.62 26.12 -18.05
CA ASP A 354 -13.12 26.27 -19.42
C ASP A 354 -13.91 27.35 -20.19
N SER A 355 -15.24 27.30 -20.14
CA SER A 355 -16.09 28.32 -20.79
C SER A 355 -15.86 29.75 -20.28
N GLN A 356 -15.41 29.88 -19.03
CA GLN A 356 -15.09 31.16 -18.39
C GLN A 356 -13.59 31.51 -18.42
N SER A 357 -12.76 30.71 -19.09
CA SER A 357 -11.29 30.87 -19.11
C SER A 357 -10.66 30.90 -17.70
N ASN A 358 -11.24 30.16 -16.75
CA ASN A 358 -10.87 30.15 -15.33
C ASN A 358 -10.48 28.74 -14.83
N LEU A 359 -9.91 27.91 -15.72
CA LEU A 359 -9.32 26.61 -15.34
C LEU A 359 -8.18 26.78 -14.34
N TYR A 360 -7.42 27.88 -14.44
CA TYR A 360 -6.34 28.22 -13.53
C TYR A 360 -6.75 28.24 -12.05
N ALA A 361 -7.91 28.81 -11.72
CA ALA A 361 -8.38 28.84 -10.32
C ALA A 361 -8.64 27.44 -9.76
N ILE A 362 -9.13 26.51 -10.60
CA ILE A 362 -9.35 25.12 -10.20
C ILE A 362 -8.03 24.39 -10.01
N GLU A 363 -7.03 24.63 -10.88
CA GLU A 363 -5.68 24.10 -10.71
C GLU A 363 -5.08 24.56 -9.38
N LYS A 364 -5.10 25.89 -9.11
CA LYS A 364 -4.59 26.49 -7.88
C LYS A 364 -5.27 25.90 -6.64
N LEU A 365 -6.60 25.89 -6.60
CA LEU A 365 -7.32 25.32 -5.46
C LEU A 365 -7.00 23.83 -5.28
N THR A 366 -6.84 23.08 -6.37
CA THR A 366 -6.54 21.65 -6.29
C THR A 366 -5.21 21.36 -5.63
N PHE A 367 -4.14 22.01 -6.09
CA PHE A 367 -2.83 21.84 -5.48
C PHE A 367 -2.79 22.29 -4.01
N PHE A 368 -3.28 23.49 -3.70
CA PHE A 368 -3.22 24.01 -2.33
C PHE A 368 -4.08 23.20 -1.35
N ASN A 369 -5.27 22.75 -1.76
CA ASN A 369 -6.14 21.96 -0.88
C ASN A 369 -5.60 20.54 -0.64
N THR A 370 -5.07 19.89 -1.69
CA THR A 370 -4.54 18.52 -1.56
C THR A 370 -3.22 18.49 -0.79
N LEU A 371 -2.34 19.48 -0.98
CA LEU A 371 -1.10 19.61 -0.19
C LEU A 371 -1.37 20.00 1.26
N LYS A 372 -2.38 20.83 1.52
CA LYS A 372 -2.85 21.07 2.89
C LYS A 372 -3.32 19.76 3.55
N LEU A 373 -4.14 18.97 2.83
CA LEU A 373 -4.59 17.67 3.31
C LEU A 373 -3.40 16.73 3.60
N LEU A 374 -2.39 16.70 2.72
CA LEU A 374 -1.18 15.91 2.93
C LEU A 374 -0.39 16.38 4.16
N SER A 375 -0.23 17.69 4.33
CA SER A 375 0.48 18.32 5.45
C SER A 375 -0.17 18.04 6.80
N GLU A 376 -1.51 18.04 6.85
CA GLU A 376 -2.27 17.71 8.07
C GLU A 376 -2.21 16.20 8.41
N ASN A 377 -1.75 15.34 7.49
CA ASN A 377 -1.80 13.87 7.63
C ASN A 377 -0.47 13.15 7.32
N GLN A 378 0.68 13.80 7.56
CA GLN A 378 2.01 13.28 7.18
C GLN A 378 2.31 11.86 7.67
N GLN A 379 1.93 11.52 8.91
CA GLN A 379 2.16 10.19 9.47
C GLN A 379 1.42 9.10 8.67
N PHE A 380 0.23 9.40 8.16
CA PHE A 380 -0.54 8.47 7.34
C PHE A 380 0.10 8.27 5.95
N PHE A 381 0.78 9.30 5.43
CA PHE A 381 1.46 9.27 4.13
C PHE A 381 2.96 8.93 4.22
N ALA A 382 3.47 8.50 5.37
CA ALA A 382 4.90 8.18 5.52
C ALA A 382 5.41 7.20 4.44
N GLU A 383 4.65 6.13 4.21
CA GLU A 383 4.93 5.09 3.20
C GLU A 383 3.92 5.11 2.04
N ARG A 384 3.22 6.23 1.83
CA ARG A 384 2.16 6.33 0.82
C ARG A 384 2.26 7.61 0.00
N LYS A 385 1.89 7.54 -1.28
CA LYS A 385 1.88 8.70 -2.18
C LYS A 385 0.49 9.29 -2.37
N LEU A 386 0.43 10.55 -2.79
CA LEU A 386 -0.81 11.24 -3.16
C LEU A 386 -0.77 11.61 -4.64
N PHE A 387 -1.67 11.03 -5.42
CA PHE A 387 -1.87 11.33 -6.83
C PHE A 387 -2.81 12.54 -6.94
N ILE A 388 -2.37 13.56 -7.68
CA ILE A 388 -3.07 14.83 -7.88
C ILE A 388 -3.22 15.06 -9.37
N ASN A 389 -4.47 15.20 -9.81
CA ASN A 389 -4.83 15.57 -11.18
C ASN A 389 -4.34 16.99 -11.50
N SER A 390 -3.65 17.16 -12.63
CA SER A 390 -3.15 18.46 -13.12
C SER A 390 -3.52 18.70 -14.58
N MET A 391 -3.92 19.92 -14.87
CA MET A 391 -4.24 20.36 -16.23
C MET A 391 -2.99 20.98 -16.88
N ALA A 392 -2.32 20.23 -17.76
CA ALA A 392 -1.10 20.68 -18.42
C ALA A 392 -1.27 21.96 -19.29
N THR A 393 -2.51 22.33 -19.64
CA THR A 393 -2.84 23.59 -20.35
C THR A 393 -3.02 24.80 -19.44
N SER A 394 -3.03 24.63 -18.11
CA SER A 394 -3.29 25.68 -17.12
C SER A 394 -2.41 25.51 -15.88
N LEU A 395 -1.11 25.29 -16.10
CA LEU A 395 -0.10 25.17 -15.03
C LEU A 395 -0.10 26.40 -14.12
N LEU A 396 0.24 26.19 -12.84
CA LEU A 396 0.44 27.28 -11.87
C LEU A 396 1.45 28.31 -12.38
N SER A 397 1.21 29.59 -12.07
CA SER A 397 2.21 30.64 -12.29
C SER A 397 3.49 30.35 -11.51
N ASP A 398 4.60 30.99 -11.87
CA ASP A 398 5.85 30.84 -11.13
C ASP A 398 5.69 31.32 -9.67
N ASP A 399 4.95 32.40 -9.44
CA ASP A 399 4.68 32.93 -8.10
C ASP A 399 3.87 31.94 -7.25
N ASP A 400 2.79 31.38 -7.79
CA ASP A 400 1.95 30.42 -7.05
C ASP A 400 2.69 29.08 -6.84
N PHE A 401 3.51 28.67 -7.80
CA PHE A 401 4.37 27.49 -7.63
C PHE A 401 5.44 27.74 -6.55
N ASN A 402 6.04 28.93 -6.51
CA ASN A 402 7.00 29.31 -5.49
C ASN A 402 6.34 29.40 -4.11
N GLU A 403 5.14 29.97 -3.99
CA GLU A 403 4.36 29.99 -2.75
C GLU A 403 4.07 28.57 -2.26
N LEU A 404 3.62 27.70 -3.17
CA LEU A 404 3.36 26.29 -2.89
C LEU A 404 4.63 25.58 -2.41
N TYR A 405 5.77 25.81 -3.06
CA TYR A 405 7.06 25.23 -2.66
C TYR A 405 7.53 25.74 -1.30
N LEU A 406 7.45 27.05 -1.03
CA LEU A 406 7.81 27.62 0.26
C LEU A 406 6.93 27.10 1.40
N THR A 407 5.68 26.74 1.10
CA THR A 407 4.71 26.26 2.10
C THR A 407 4.79 24.75 2.33
N TYR A 408 4.98 23.96 1.27
CA TYR A 408 4.84 22.50 1.30
C TYR A 408 6.03 21.74 0.69
N GLY A 409 7.16 22.39 0.45
CA GLY A 409 8.30 21.83 -0.30
C GLY A 409 8.75 20.44 0.14
N GLU A 410 8.80 20.19 1.45
CA GLU A 410 9.21 18.90 2.04
C GLU A 410 8.22 17.74 1.76
N LEU A 411 6.99 18.05 1.37
CA LEU A 411 5.93 17.07 1.12
C LEU A 411 5.79 16.71 -0.37
N LEU A 412 6.41 17.48 -1.27
CA LEU A 412 6.23 17.34 -2.70
C LEU A 412 6.83 16.04 -3.26
N GLU A 413 7.83 15.45 -2.59
CA GLU A 413 8.35 14.12 -2.93
C GLU A 413 7.31 12.98 -2.77
N LYS A 414 6.24 13.22 -1.99
CA LYS A 414 5.14 12.26 -1.82
C LYS A 414 4.04 12.42 -2.87
N VAL A 415 4.15 13.40 -3.75
CA VAL A 415 3.15 13.71 -4.76
C VAL A 415 3.48 13.02 -6.08
N VAL A 416 2.43 12.47 -6.70
CA VAL A 416 2.45 12.05 -8.11
C VAL A 416 1.49 12.96 -8.86
N ILE A 417 1.99 13.66 -9.86
CA ILE A 417 1.18 14.55 -10.69
C ILE A 417 0.62 13.72 -11.86
N GLU A 418 -0.69 13.69 -11.98
CA GLU A 418 -1.39 13.00 -13.07
C GLU A 418 -1.72 13.97 -14.18
N ILE A 419 -1.41 13.59 -15.42
CA ILE A 419 -1.75 14.32 -16.62
C ILE A 419 -2.48 13.41 -17.61
N VAL A 420 -3.54 13.92 -18.22
CA VAL A 420 -4.26 13.19 -19.27
C VAL A 420 -3.42 13.13 -20.54
N GLU A 421 -3.40 11.98 -21.21
CA GLU A 421 -2.60 11.74 -22.41
C GLU A 421 -2.83 12.77 -23.54
N ASP A 422 -4.08 13.18 -23.78
CA ASP A 422 -4.50 14.12 -24.85
C ASP A 422 -4.49 15.59 -24.41
N SER A 423 -3.64 15.98 -23.46
CA SER A 423 -3.53 17.40 -23.14
C SER A 423 -3.02 18.16 -24.37
N ALA A 424 -3.78 19.17 -24.82
CA ALA A 424 -3.38 20.10 -25.89
C ALA A 424 -2.18 20.99 -25.49
N ALA A 425 -1.42 20.58 -24.48
CA ALA A 425 -0.28 21.27 -23.93
C ALA A 425 0.85 21.37 -24.97
N ASN A 426 1.35 22.58 -25.14
CA ASN A 426 2.50 22.84 -25.99
C ASN A 426 3.78 22.24 -25.38
N ALA A 427 4.85 22.17 -26.17
CA ALA A 427 6.12 21.59 -25.71
C ALA A 427 6.72 22.33 -24.49
N ASP A 428 6.51 23.65 -24.40
CA ASP A 428 7.06 24.49 -23.34
C ASP A 428 6.39 24.22 -21.98
N ALA A 429 5.07 24.02 -21.95
CA ALA A 429 4.34 23.67 -20.73
C ALA A 429 4.81 22.32 -20.18
N ILE A 430 5.02 21.34 -21.07
CA ILE A 430 5.47 20.00 -20.71
C ILE A 430 6.90 20.04 -20.17
N GLU A 431 7.77 20.81 -20.81
CA GLU A 431 9.14 21.01 -20.33
C GLU A 431 9.16 21.71 -18.96
N THR A 432 8.29 22.69 -18.76
CA THR A 432 8.16 23.41 -17.49
C THR A 432 7.68 22.48 -16.38
N LEU A 433 6.64 21.68 -16.64
CA LEU A 433 6.16 20.66 -15.70
C LEU A 433 7.28 19.69 -15.33
N ARG A 434 8.01 19.16 -16.32
CA ARG A 434 9.12 18.24 -16.09
C ARG A 434 10.23 18.85 -15.24
N LYS A 435 10.62 20.09 -15.52
CA LYS A 435 11.62 20.82 -14.72
C LYS A 435 11.15 21.02 -13.28
N ARG A 436 9.88 21.39 -13.09
CA ARG A 436 9.28 21.58 -11.76
C ARG A 436 9.24 20.26 -10.99
N CYS A 437 8.75 19.18 -11.59
CA CYS A 437 8.75 17.85 -10.97
C CYS A 437 10.17 17.40 -10.59
N GLY A 438 11.15 17.57 -11.49
CA GLY A 438 12.54 17.24 -11.20
C GLY A 438 13.15 18.07 -10.07
N PHE A 439 12.81 19.36 -9.98
CA PHE A 439 13.29 20.24 -8.91
C PHE A 439 12.73 19.85 -7.53
N ILE A 440 11.44 19.50 -7.46
CA ILE A 440 10.75 19.14 -6.21
C ILE A 440 10.76 17.64 -5.89
N HIS A 441 11.39 16.83 -6.75
CA HIS A 441 11.39 15.36 -6.69
C HIS A 441 9.98 14.73 -6.70
N ALA A 442 8.99 15.42 -7.27
CA ALA A 442 7.67 14.85 -7.52
C ALA A 442 7.70 13.93 -8.73
N GLN A 443 6.85 12.92 -8.72
CA GLN A 443 6.73 11.96 -9.81
C GLN A 443 5.61 12.32 -10.77
N LEU A 444 5.63 11.74 -11.97
CA LEU A 444 4.65 11.99 -13.01
C LEU A 444 3.91 10.71 -13.40
N ALA A 445 2.61 10.80 -13.62
CA ALA A 445 1.77 9.74 -14.13
C ALA A 445 1.04 10.19 -15.40
N ILE A 446 0.95 9.30 -16.39
CA ILE A 446 0.04 9.49 -17.53
C ILE A 446 -1.27 8.76 -17.25
N ASP A 447 -2.37 9.48 -17.39
CA ASP A 447 -3.75 9.01 -17.20
C ASP A 447 -4.44 8.68 -18.53
N ASP A 448 -5.47 7.83 -18.47
CA ASP A 448 -6.28 7.37 -19.61
C ASP A 448 -5.47 6.72 -20.77
N TYR A 449 -4.37 6.03 -20.47
CA TYR A 449 -3.51 5.43 -21.50
C TYR A 449 -4.20 4.24 -22.18
N GLY A 450 -4.30 4.30 -23.51
CA GLY A 450 -4.82 3.21 -24.35
C GLY A 450 -6.17 3.45 -25.03
N THR A 451 -6.72 4.67 -24.96
CA THR A 451 -8.06 5.05 -25.48
C THR A 451 -8.14 5.28 -27.00
N GLY A 452 -7.03 5.07 -27.75
CA GLY A 452 -7.00 5.10 -29.22
C GLY A 452 -6.29 6.30 -29.86
N TYR A 453 -5.87 7.28 -29.06
CA TYR A 453 -4.94 8.36 -29.44
C TYR A 453 -3.50 8.08 -29.00
N SER A 454 -3.29 6.93 -28.37
CA SER A 454 -2.06 6.63 -27.63
C SER A 454 -0.88 6.37 -28.55
N ASN A 455 0.13 7.22 -28.42
CA ASN A 455 1.34 7.15 -29.23
C ASN A 455 2.51 6.98 -28.27
N SER A 456 3.36 5.97 -28.47
CA SER A 456 4.56 5.74 -27.64
C SER A 456 5.49 6.96 -27.57
N SER A 457 5.35 7.89 -28.54
CA SER A 457 5.98 9.21 -28.51
C SER A 457 5.60 10.05 -27.29
N ASN A 458 4.38 9.95 -26.76
CA ASN A 458 3.94 10.70 -25.59
C ASN A 458 4.64 10.19 -24.33
N LEU A 459 4.78 8.87 -24.16
CA LEU A 459 5.54 8.28 -23.05
C LEU A 459 7.00 8.74 -23.06
N LEU A 460 7.61 8.85 -24.26
CA LEU A 460 8.96 9.41 -24.39
C LEU A 460 9.01 10.90 -24.04
N LYS A 461 8.01 11.68 -24.48
CA LYS A 461 7.96 13.13 -24.29
C LYS A 461 7.78 13.51 -22.81
N TYR A 462 6.88 12.84 -22.10
CA TYR A 462 6.58 13.10 -20.70
C TYR A 462 7.57 12.42 -19.75
N SER A 463 8.17 11.29 -20.15
CA SER A 463 9.04 10.46 -19.30
C SER A 463 8.42 10.20 -17.92
N PRO A 464 7.19 9.63 -17.85
CA PRO A 464 6.49 9.45 -16.59
C PRO A 464 7.09 8.33 -15.75
N ASP A 465 6.77 8.31 -14.46
CA ASP A 465 7.05 7.20 -13.53
C ASP A 465 5.94 6.14 -13.55
N TYR A 466 4.69 6.57 -13.80
CA TYR A 466 3.50 5.71 -13.78
C TYR A 466 2.72 5.80 -15.09
N VAL A 467 2.17 4.65 -15.52
CA VAL A 467 1.25 4.56 -16.65
C VAL A 467 -0.06 3.96 -16.16
N LYS A 468 -1.12 4.78 -16.16
CA LYS A 468 -2.47 4.37 -15.77
C LYS A 468 -3.21 3.85 -17.01
N ILE A 469 -3.45 2.55 -17.03
CA ILE A 469 -4.10 1.82 -18.13
C ILE A 469 -5.59 2.03 -18.00
N ASP A 470 -6.17 2.68 -19.01
CA ASP A 470 -7.56 3.11 -18.99
C ASP A 470 -8.54 1.95 -18.76
N ARG A 471 -9.62 2.29 -18.05
CA ARG A 471 -10.71 1.38 -17.73
C ARG A 471 -11.29 0.68 -18.97
N SER A 472 -11.32 1.29 -20.15
CA SER A 472 -11.88 0.65 -21.35
C SER A 472 -11.10 -0.59 -21.78
N LEU A 473 -9.79 -0.64 -21.48
CA LEU A 473 -8.93 -1.82 -21.71
C LEU A 473 -9.04 -2.87 -20.61
N ILE A 474 -9.37 -2.46 -19.38
CA ILE A 474 -9.52 -3.35 -18.22
C ILE A 474 -10.91 -3.99 -18.13
N SER A 475 -11.95 -3.24 -18.50
CA SER A 475 -13.34 -3.70 -18.40
C SER A 475 -13.56 -4.94 -19.27
N ASP A 476 -14.07 -6.01 -18.66
CA ASP A 476 -14.32 -7.33 -19.29
C ASP A 476 -13.07 -8.01 -19.90
N ILE A 477 -11.86 -7.66 -19.46
CA ILE A 477 -10.59 -8.16 -20.01
C ILE A 477 -10.44 -9.68 -19.95
N GLN A 478 -11.04 -10.36 -18.97
CA GLN A 478 -11.01 -11.82 -18.83
C GLN A 478 -11.56 -12.56 -20.05
N ASN A 479 -12.48 -11.92 -20.80
CA ASN A 479 -13.19 -12.52 -21.93
C ASN A 479 -12.66 -12.03 -23.29
N ASP A 480 -11.72 -11.08 -23.31
CA ASP A 480 -11.20 -10.48 -24.53
C ASP A 480 -9.68 -10.69 -24.65
N MET A 481 -9.30 -11.66 -25.47
CA MET A 481 -7.89 -11.98 -25.75
C MET A 481 -7.13 -10.82 -26.40
N LYS A 482 -7.79 -9.95 -27.17
CA LYS A 482 -7.12 -8.80 -27.80
C LYS A 482 -6.78 -7.74 -26.75
N LYS A 483 -7.71 -7.49 -25.81
CA LYS A 483 -7.42 -6.60 -24.67
C LYS A 483 -6.28 -7.14 -23.82
N GLN A 484 -6.28 -8.44 -23.52
CA GLN A 484 -5.17 -9.07 -22.79
C GLN A 484 -3.83 -8.87 -23.50
N GLN A 485 -3.75 -9.12 -24.81
CA GLN A 485 -2.54 -8.91 -25.59
C GLN A 485 -2.06 -7.45 -25.57
N LEU A 486 -2.97 -6.49 -25.74
CA LEU A 486 -2.63 -5.07 -25.71
C LEU A 486 -2.12 -4.65 -24.33
N VAL A 487 -2.82 -5.04 -23.26
CA VAL A 487 -2.41 -4.76 -21.88
C VAL A 487 -1.07 -5.41 -21.55
N THR A 488 -0.80 -6.64 -22.01
CA THR A 488 0.51 -7.28 -21.87
C THR A 488 1.63 -6.45 -22.51
N GLN A 489 1.42 -5.93 -23.72
CA GLN A 489 2.43 -5.09 -24.39
C GLN A 489 2.70 -3.80 -23.62
N ILE A 490 1.67 -3.19 -23.02
CA ILE A 490 1.82 -1.99 -22.18
C ILE A 490 2.65 -2.32 -20.92
N ILE A 491 2.35 -3.45 -20.26
CA ILE A 491 3.09 -3.91 -19.08
C ILE A 491 4.56 -4.20 -19.44
N GLU A 492 4.81 -4.87 -20.56
CA GLU A 492 6.17 -5.15 -21.04
C GLU A 492 6.93 -3.86 -21.33
N PHE A 493 6.31 -2.88 -21.99
CA PHE A 493 6.90 -1.56 -22.21
C PHE A 493 7.24 -0.87 -20.88
N CYS A 494 6.32 -0.88 -19.91
CA CYS A 494 6.56 -0.30 -18.59
C CYS A 494 7.76 -0.96 -17.92
N ARG A 495 7.78 -2.30 -17.88
CA ARG A 495 8.87 -3.08 -17.28
C ARG A 495 10.23 -2.79 -17.93
N ASP A 496 10.31 -2.79 -19.26
CA ASP A 496 11.56 -2.56 -20.00
C ASP A 496 12.13 -1.15 -19.79
N ASN A 497 11.25 -0.18 -19.48
CA ASN A 497 11.61 1.21 -19.22
C ASN A 497 11.59 1.59 -17.73
N GLN A 498 11.45 0.63 -16.82
CA GLN A 498 11.40 0.85 -15.36
C GLN A 498 10.25 1.76 -14.90
N LEU A 499 9.14 1.73 -15.62
CA LEU A 499 7.90 2.43 -15.28
C LEU A 499 6.97 1.51 -14.49
N THR A 500 6.09 2.08 -13.69
CA THR A 500 5.08 1.33 -12.93
C THR A 500 3.74 1.34 -13.66
N SER A 501 3.18 0.15 -13.91
CA SER A 501 1.86 -0.01 -14.53
C SER A 501 0.74 0.01 -13.49
N LEU A 502 -0.33 0.77 -13.76
CA LEU A 502 -1.50 0.86 -12.89
C LEU A 502 -2.76 0.53 -13.70
N ALA A 503 -3.48 -0.53 -13.38
CA ALA A 503 -4.75 -0.85 -14.03
C ALA A 503 -5.92 -0.12 -13.35
N GLU A 504 -6.64 0.69 -14.12
CA GLU A 504 -7.76 1.48 -13.63
C GLU A 504 -9.12 0.81 -13.82
N GLY A 505 -10.08 1.24 -13.00
CA GLY A 505 -11.46 0.83 -13.14
C GLY A 505 -11.69 -0.67 -12.94
N VAL A 506 -10.88 -1.33 -12.09
CA VAL A 506 -11.10 -2.75 -11.74
C VAL A 506 -12.35 -2.88 -10.87
N GLU A 507 -13.41 -3.48 -11.40
CA GLU A 507 -14.72 -3.56 -10.73
C GLU A 507 -15.11 -4.97 -10.30
N THR A 508 -14.47 -6.00 -10.86
CA THR A 508 -14.78 -7.41 -10.57
C THR A 508 -13.56 -8.24 -10.14
N ALA A 509 -13.83 -9.36 -9.45
CA ALA A 509 -12.82 -10.33 -9.07
C ALA A 509 -12.10 -10.95 -10.28
N GLN A 510 -12.83 -11.15 -11.38
CA GLN A 510 -12.30 -11.74 -12.62
C GLN A 510 -11.33 -10.79 -13.32
N GLU A 511 -11.65 -9.50 -13.39
CA GLU A 511 -10.76 -8.47 -13.91
C GLU A 511 -9.49 -8.40 -13.06
N MET A 512 -9.63 -8.30 -11.73
CA MET A 512 -8.52 -8.31 -10.76
C MET A 512 -7.58 -9.51 -10.98
N LYS A 513 -8.14 -10.72 -11.08
CA LYS A 513 -7.37 -11.94 -11.34
C LYS A 513 -6.62 -11.89 -12.66
N THR A 514 -7.25 -11.35 -13.69
CA THR A 514 -6.67 -11.27 -15.02
C THR A 514 -5.51 -10.28 -15.04
N VAL A 515 -5.67 -9.07 -14.52
CA VAL A 515 -4.60 -8.06 -14.49
C VAL A 515 -3.40 -8.49 -13.63
N ILE A 516 -3.64 -9.18 -12.50
CA ILE A 516 -2.56 -9.80 -11.71
C ILE A 516 -1.80 -10.84 -12.54
N ARG A 517 -2.51 -11.70 -13.26
CA ARG A 517 -1.90 -12.72 -14.11
C ARG A 517 -1.08 -12.12 -15.25
N LEU A 518 -1.53 -11.02 -15.84
CA LEU A 518 -0.78 -10.32 -16.89
C LEU A 518 0.46 -9.59 -16.34
N GLY A 519 0.55 -9.40 -15.02
CA GLY A 519 1.70 -8.81 -14.33
C GLY A 519 1.64 -7.30 -14.16
N VAL A 520 0.44 -6.72 -14.02
CA VAL A 520 0.26 -5.31 -13.65
C VAL A 520 0.80 -5.06 -12.24
N ASP A 521 1.43 -3.91 -11.98
CA ASP A 521 2.05 -3.58 -10.69
C ASP A 521 1.04 -3.05 -9.65
N LEU A 522 0.17 -2.14 -10.07
CA LEU A 522 -0.80 -1.45 -9.22
C LEU A 522 -2.22 -1.57 -9.76
N VAL A 523 -3.22 -1.55 -8.88
CA VAL A 523 -4.63 -1.60 -9.25
C VAL A 523 -5.45 -0.56 -8.50
N GLN A 524 -6.43 0.01 -9.20
CA GLN A 524 -7.41 0.94 -8.67
C GLN A 524 -8.79 0.64 -9.24
N GLY A 525 -9.82 0.68 -8.41
CA GLY A 525 -11.19 0.49 -8.87
C GLY A 525 -12.17 0.20 -7.74
N TYR A 526 -13.44 0.00 -8.09
CA TYR A 526 -14.48 -0.23 -7.08
C TYR A 526 -14.37 -1.59 -6.41
N TYR A 527 -13.69 -2.55 -7.04
CA TYR A 527 -13.44 -3.85 -6.43
C TYR A 527 -12.55 -3.70 -5.19
N THR A 528 -11.50 -2.87 -5.22
CA THR A 528 -10.61 -2.63 -4.08
C THR A 528 -11.25 -1.69 -3.06
N SER A 529 -11.64 -0.48 -3.48
CA SER A 529 -12.48 0.45 -2.72
C SER A 529 -12.94 1.63 -3.58
N LYS A 530 -14.17 2.10 -3.33
CA LYS A 530 -14.67 3.38 -3.86
C LYS A 530 -13.96 4.59 -3.22
N PRO A 531 -13.95 5.76 -3.88
CA PRO A 531 -13.50 7.03 -3.29
C PRO A 531 -14.29 7.40 -2.04
N LYS A 532 -13.62 7.88 -0.99
CA LYS A 532 -14.25 8.26 0.29
C LYS A 532 -13.64 9.53 0.89
N PRO A 533 -14.37 10.28 1.74
CA PRO A 533 -13.82 11.42 2.47
C PRO A 533 -12.95 11.02 3.68
N VAL A 534 -12.58 9.74 3.81
CA VAL A 534 -11.82 9.19 4.95
C VAL A 534 -10.67 8.32 4.47
N PHE A 535 -9.58 8.31 5.24
CA PHE A 535 -8.42 7.48 5.02
C PHE A 535 -8.70 6.00 5.35
N LEU A 536 -8.19 5.08 4.54
CA LEU A 536 -8.29 3.63 4.78
C LEU A 536 -6.91 3.07 5.11
N ASP A 537 -6.73 2.43 6.26
CA ASP A 537 -5.43 1.82 6.54
C ASP A 537 -5.15 0.57 5.70
N SER A 538 -6.22 -0.16 5.34
CA SER A 538 -6.17 -1.37 4.51
C SER A 538 -7.47 -1.59 3.75
N ILE A 539 -7.39 -2.33 2.63
CA ILE A 539 -8.56 -2.88 1.93
C ILE A 539 -9.15 -4.05 2.73
N SER A 540 -10.32 -4.56 2.32
CA SER A 540 -10.93 -5.71 3.00
C SER A 540 -10.01 -6.93 2.99
N LYS A 541 -10.02 -7.69 4.09
CA LYS A 541 -9.21 -8.91 4.24
C LYS A 541 -9.46 -9.89 3.10
N ASP A 542 -10.72 -10.10 2.72
CA ASP A 542 -11.12 -11.04 1.67
C ASP A 542 -10.50 -10.68 0.31
N ILE A 543 -10.48 -9.39 -0.05
CA ILE A 543 -9.86 -8.93 -1.31
C ILE A 543 -8.34 -9.10 -1.23
N LYS A 544 -7.71 -8.76 -0.10
CA LYS A 544 -6.27 -8.91 0.09
C LYS A 544 -5.84 -10.38 -0.01
N ASP A 545 -6.60 -11.29 0.61
CA ASP A 545 -6.35 -12.72 0.53
C ASP A 545 -6.59 -13.27 -0.88
N GLU A 546 -7.55 -12.72 -1.63
CA GLU A 546 -7.74 -13.07 -3.04
C GLU A 546 -6.58 -12.62 -3.93
N ILE A 547 -6.03 -11.43 -3.72
CA ILE A 547 -4.83 -10.94 -4.43
C ILE A 547 -3.65 -11.87 -4.17
N ILE A 548 -3.40 -12.22 -2.90
CA ILE A 548 -2.31 -13.11 -2.50
C ILE A 548 -2.51 -14.50 -3.11
N ARG A 549 -3.72 -15.08 -2.98
CA ARG A 549 -4.04 -16.39 -3.56
C ARG A 549 -3.84 -16.40 -5.07
N THR A 550 -4.30 -15.35 -5.77
CA THR A 550 -4.12 -15.24 -7.22
C THR A 550 -2.65 -15.25 -7.60
N ASN A 551 -1.80 -14.53 -6.87
CA ASN A 551 -0.36 -14.51 -7.12
C ASN A 551 0.33 -15.84 -6.88
N LEU A 552 -0.14 -16.60 -5.88
CA LEU A 552 0.37 -17.95 -5.58
C LEU A 552 -0.06 -18.97 -6.65
N GLU A 553 -1.25 -18.79 -7.25
CA GLU A 553 -1.76 -19.61 -8.35
C GLU A 553 -1.15 -19.26 -9.71
N SER A 554 -0.97 -17.97 -10.00
CA SER A 554 -0.46 -17.46 -11.27
C SER A 554 1.06 -17.58 -11.35
N ARG A 555 1.56 -18.74 -11.79
CA ARG A 555 2.96 -18.92 -12.18
C ARG A 555 3.07 -19.06 -13.70
N HIS A 556 3.67 -18.06 -14.34
CA HIS A 556 4.15 -18.16 -15.71
C HIS A 556 5.38 -19.07 -15.76
N SER A 557 5.29 -20.15 -16.54
CA SER A 557 6.39 -20.95 -17.08
C SER A 557 7.55 -21.28 -16.10
N GLY A 558 7.43 -22.40 -15.36
CA GLY A 558 8.46 -23.42 -15.11
C GLY A 558 9.92 -23.07 -14.72
N MET A 559 10.32 -21.81 -14.56
CA MET A 559 11.68 -21.44 -14.21
C MET A 559 11.90 -21.62 -12.71
N LYS A 560 12.75 -22.59 -12.38
CA LYS A 560 13.22 -22.84 -11.03
C LYS A 560 13.97 -21.61 -10.52
N LYS A 561 13.46 -20.96 -9.46
CA LYS A 561 14.12 -19.82 -8.79
C LYS A 561 14.47 -20.23 -7.37
N ILE A 562 15.76 -20.31 -7.07
CA ILE A 562 16.29 -20.89 -5.83
C ILE A 562 16.73 -19.77 -4.88
N TYR A 563 16.23 -19.81 -3.64
CA TYR A 563 16.72 -18.99 -2.54
C TYR A 563 17.82 -19.75 -1.81
N ALA A 564 19.04 -19.21 -1.79
CA ALA A 564 20.17 -19.82 -1.09
C ALA A 564 20.30 -19.22 0.31
N ALA A 565 19.78 -19.92 1.32
CA ALA A 565 19.88 -19.51 2.72
C ALA A 565 21.28 -19.78 3.26
N ARG A 566 21.99 -18.72 3.66
CA ARG A 566 23.42 -18.78 4.05
C ARG A 566 23.73 -18.06 5.36
N ASN A 567 23.05 -16.95 5.65
CA ASN A 567 23.25 -16.16 6.87
C ASN A 567 21.93 -15.58 7.40
N ASP A 568 20.85 -16.33 7.24
CA ASP A 568 19.49 -15.90 7.51
C ASP A 568 19.06 -16.38 8.90
N GLN A 569 18.53 -15.48 9.75
CA GLN A 569 17.94 -15.90 11.02
C GLN A 569 16.49 -16.37 10.83
N GLU A 570 15.70 -15.57 10.12
CA GLU A 570 14.28 -15.81 9.89
C GLU A 570 13.94 -15.50 8.42
N ILE A 571 13.18 -16.39 7.78
CA ILE A 571 12.69 -16.25 6.41
C ILE A 571 11.16 -16.25 6.41
N ASP A 572 10.56 -15.24 5.78
CA ASP A 572 9.13 -15.21 5.48
C ASP A 572 8.83 -15.98 4.18
N LEU A 573 8.16 -17.11 4.37
CA LEU A 573 7.79 -18.02 3.29
C LEU A 573 6.84 -17.38 2.27
N LEU A 574 5.89 -16.58 2.74
CA LEU A 574 4.90 -15.94 1.88
C LEU A 574 5.58 -14.87 1.01
N LYS A 575 6.49 -14.09 1.61
CA LYS A 575 7.30 -13.11 0.88
C LYS A 575 8.09 -13.76 -0.25
N LEU A 576 8.85 -14.83 0.04
CA LEU A 576 9.63 -15.54 -0.99
C LEU A 576 8.73 -16.10 -2.10
N ALA A 577 7.55 -16.61 -1.76
CA ALA A 577 6.60 -17.12 -2.74
C ALA A 577 6.05 -16.03 -3.67
N LEU A 578 5.78 -14.83 -3.14
CA LEU A 578 5.36 -13.66 -3.91
C LEU A 578 6.49 -13.16 -4.83
N GLU A 579 7.75 -13.22 -4.36
CA GLU A 579 8.96 -12.99 -5.16
C GLU A 579 9.29 -14.13 -6.14
N LYS A 580 8.37 -15.10 -6.29
CA LYS A 580 8.39 -16.21 -7.24
C LYS A 580 9.51 -17.24 -7.00
N TYR A 581 10.04 -17.35 -5.79
CA TYR A 581 10.94 -18.45 -5.42
C TYR A 581 10.19 -19.79 -5.36
N THR A 582 10.87 -20.86 -5.76
CA THR A 582 10.34 -22.23 -5.83
C THR A 582 11.03 -23.19 -4.87
N ASP A 583 12.28 -22.91 -4.52
CA ASP A 583 13.10 -23.77 -3.68
C ASP A 583 13.89 -22.93 -2.67
N ILE A 584 14.02 -23.42 -1.44
CA ILE A 584 14.94 -22.91 -0.43
C ILE A 584 16.05 -23.95 -0.26
N HIS A 585 17.28 -23.58 -0.61
CA HIS A 585 18.47 -24.40 -0.37
C HIS A 585 19.20 -23.87 0.85
N ILE A 586 19.38 -24.72 1.85
CA ILE A 586 19.94 -24.37 3.15
C ILE A 586 21.40 -24.80 3.21
N TYR A 587 22.29 -23.82 3.42
CA TYR A 587 23.75 -24.00 3.56
C TYR A 587 24.26 -23.54 4.94
N GLN A 588 23.38 -23.41 5.92
CA GLN A 588 23.67 -22.84 7.23
C GLN A 588 23.20 -23.73 8.38
N SER A 589 23.74 -23.50 9.58
CA SER A 589 23.54 -24.37 10.74
C SER A 589 22.20 -24.21 11.44
N SER A 590 21.54 -23.06 11.32
CA SER A 590 20.23 -22.83 11.92
C SER A 590 19.41 -21.88 11.06
N LEU A 591 18.10 -22.10 11.01
CA LEU A 591 17.17 -21.26 10.25
C LEU A 591 15.78 -21.32 10.87
N THR A 592 15.07 -20.20 10.92
CA THR A 592 13.62 -20.19 11.18
C THR A 592 12.86 -19.83 9.90
N ILE A 593 11.86 -20.63 9.52
CA ILE A 593 10.93 -20.31 8.44
C ILE A 593 9.56 -20.04 9.03
N ILE A 594 9.00 -18.89 8.70
CA ILE A 594 7.69 -18.43 9.17
C ILE A 594 6.71 -18.41 8.01
N GLY A 595 5.48 -18.85 8.25
CA GLY A 595 4.42 -18.85 7.26
C GLY A 595 3.07 -18.46 7.84
N ASP A 596 2.04 -18.70 7.04
CA ASP A 596 0.63 -18.55 7.40
C ASP A 596 -0.06 -19.91 7.23
N PRO A 597 -0.71 -20.47 8.27
CA PRO A 597 -1.29 -21.80 8.21
C PRO A 597 -2.48 -21.87 7.24
N GLU A 598 -3.12 -20.74 6.93
CA GLU A 598 -4.25 -20.66 6.00
C GLU A 598 -3.81 -20.54 4.53
N LYS A 599 -2.53 -20.19 4.27
CA LYS A 599 -2.02 -19.91 2.93
C LYS A 599 -1.02 -20.98 2.49
N GLN A 600 -1.50 -21.93 1.69
CA GLN A 600 -0.63 -22.97 1.11
C GLN A 600 0.32 -22.38 0.07
N VAL A 601 1.62 -22.61 0.25
CA VAL A 601 2.69 -22.14 -0.63
C VAL A 601 3.34 -23.31 -1.38
N LYS A 602 3.53 -23.15 -2.70
CA LYS A 602 4.26 -24.11 -3.54
C LYS A 602 5.77 -23.89 -3.43
N MET A 603 6.43 -24.64 -2.55
CA MET A 603 7.86 -24.50 -2.28
C MET A 603 8.48 -25.81 -1.78
N ASN A 604 9.71 -26.08 -2.20
CA ASN A 604 10.53 -27.19 -1.71
C ASN A 604 11.66 -26.65 -0.83
N ILE A 605 12.02 -27.40 0.22
CA ILE A 605 13.12 -27.06 1.13
C ILE A 605 14.17 -28.17 1.05
N SER A 606 15.42 -27.81 0.81
CA SER A 606 16.53 -28.77 0.74
C SER A 606 17.65 -28.35 1.68
N VAL A 607 18.00 -29.23 2.63
CA VAL A 607 19.28 -29.15 3.33
C VAL A 607 20.31 -29.78 2.42
N MET A 608 21.36 -29.05 2.10
CA MET A 608 22.33 -29.49 1.10
C MET A 608 23.28 -30.56 1.65
N ASP A 609 23.82 -31.39 0.78
CA ASP A 609 24.73 -32.48 1.15
C ASP A 609 25.86 -31.99 2.07
N ASN A 610 26.24 -32.83 3.03
CA ASN A 610 27.28 -32.54 4.02
C ASN A 610 27.03 -31.30 4.90
N HIS A 611 25.79 -30.79 5.00
CA HIS A 611 25.42 -29.71 5.91
C HIS A 611 24.59 -30.23 7.08
N SER A 612 24.78 -29.65 8.26
CA SER A 612 23.92 -29.87 9.43
C SER A 612 23.07 -28.63 9.65
N CYS A 613 21.76 -28.77 9.84
CA CYS A 613 20.86 -27.64 10.09
C CYS A 613 19.84 -27.93 11.19
N ASP A 614 19.70 -27.01 12.14
CA ASP A 614 18.60 -26.92 13.09
C ASP A 614 17.53 -25.97 12.52
N LEU A 615 16.53 -26.53 11.82
CA LEU A 615 15.48 -25.79 11.12
C LEU A 615 14.22 -25.68 11.98
N THR A 616 13.75 -24.47 12.24
CA THR A 616 12.47 -24.22 12.92
C THR A 616 11.38 -23.87 11.92
N LEU A 617 10.26 -24.59 11.95
CA LEU A 617 9.04 -24.22 11.21
C LEU A 617 8.00 -23.60 12.16
N ARG A 618 7.46 -22.44 11.76
CA ARG A 618 6.41 -21.74 12.51
C ARG A 618 5.28 -21.35 11.56
N ASN A 619 4.10 -21.95 11.76
CA ASN A 619 2.89 -21.64 10.97
C ASN A 619 3.03 -21.91 9.46
N VAL A 620 3.89 -22.86 9.08
CA VAL A 620 4.22 -23.14 7.68
C VAL A 620 3.17 -24.06 7.05
N ASN A 621 2.61 -23.68 5.90
CA ASN A 621 1.76 -24.52 5.06
C ASN A 621 2.35 -24.61 3.65
N ILE A 622 3.03 -25.72 3.36
CA ILE A 622 3.77 -25.92 2.10
C ILE A 622 3.29 -27.16 1.36
N THR A 623 3.36 -27.08 0.03
CA THR A 623 3.19 -28.22 -0.87
C THR A 623 4.33 -28.23 -1.87
N SER A 624 4.78 -29.42 -2.25
CA SER A 624 5.82 -29.56 -3.28
C SER A 624 5.43 -28.86 -4.58
N GLY A 625 6.37 -28.09 -5.14
CA GLY A 625 6.18 -27.36 -6.40
C GLY A 625 6.67 -28.12 -7.64
N ASN A 626 7.42 -29.21 -7.44
CA ASN A 626 8.20 -29.88 -8.50
C ASN A 626 8.04 -31.41 -8.49
N SER A 627 7.00 -31.93 -7.85
CA SER A 627 6.72 -33.36 -7.72
C SER A 627 7.77 -34.18 -6.94
N LYS A 628 8.68 -33.53 -6.20
CA LYS A 628 9.63 -34.18 -5.28
C LYS A 628 9.14 -34.13 -3.83
N PRO A 629 9.81 -34.82 -2.89
CA PRO A 629 9.60 -34.60 -1.45
C PRO A 629 9.65 -33.10 -1.10
N THR A 630 8.76 -32.68 -0.22
CA THR A 630 8.62 -31.25 0.10
C THR A 630 9.80 -30.74 0.92
N ILE A 631 10.34 -31.60 1.79
CA ILE A 631 11.62 -31.38 2.46
C ILE A 631 12.58 -32.49 2.05
N THR A 632 13.81 -32.15 1.72
CA THR A 632 14.88 -33.10 1.37
C THR A 632 16.09 -32.87 2.25
N VAL A 633 16.54 -33.93 2.92
CA VAL A 633 17.85 -33.97 3.58
C VAL A 633 18.86 -34.48 2.55
N GLY A 634 19.94 -33.73 2.35
CA GLY A 634 21.02 -34.11 1.44
C GLY A 634 21.78 -35.34 1.94
N GLU A 635 22.59 -35.92 1.06
CA GLU A 635 23.45 -37.05 1.45
C GLU A 635 24.46 -36.60 2.52
N TYR A 636 24.65 -37.44 3.54
CA TYR A 636 25.53 -37.15 4.69
C TYR A 636 25.21 -35.84 5.43
N ALA A 637 23.95 -35.36 5.34
CA ALA A 637 23.47 -34.18 6.04
C ALA A 637 22.73 -34.55 7.33
N ARG A 638 22.63 -33.59 8.26
CA ARG A 638 21.79 -33.68 9.47
C ARG A 638 20.72 -32.61 9.42
N LEU A 639 19.46 -32.98 9.67
CA LEU A 639 18.36 -32.04 9.86
C LEU A 639 17.70 -32.28 11.22
N SER A 640 17.81 -31.30 12.12
CA SER A 640 16.94 -31.23 13.30
C SER A 640 15.79 -30.27 13.02
N LEU A 641 14.58 -30.81 12.82
CA LEU A 641 13.38 -30.05 12.49
C LEU A 641 12.58 -29.73 13.76
N ASN A 642 12.64 -28.48 14.20
CA ASN A 642 11.86 -27.99 15.34
C ASN A 642 10.51 -27.42 14.87
N VAL A 643 9.42 -28.07 15.26
CA VAL A 643 8.06 -27.66 14.88
C VAL A 643 7.43 -26.83 15.99
N SER A 644 7.04 -25.60 15.64
CA SER A 644 6.31 -24.69 16.52
C SER A 644 4.96 -24.30 15.90
N LYS A 645 3.91 -24.17 16.73
CA LYS A 645 2.54 -23.88 16.27
C LYS A 645 2.02 -24.95 15.30
N THR A 646 1.24 -24.61 14.28
CA THR A 646 0.61 -25.57 13.37
C THR A 646 1.29 -25.53 12.01
N ASN A 647 1.84 -26.65 11.55
CA ASN A 647 2.53 -26.73 10.28
C ASN A 647 1.95 -27.87 9.44
N ARG A 648 1.86 -27.66 8.12
CA ARG A 648 1.39 -28.65 7.16
C ARG A 648 2.36 -28.77 6.00
N ILE A 649 2.69 -30.01 5.67
CA ILE A 649 3.45 -30.40 4.48
C ILE A 649 2.52 -31.25 3.63
N SER A 650 2.45 -30.99 2.32
CA SER A 650 1.55 -31.68 1.40
C SER A 650 2.26 -32.14 0.13
N TYR A 651 1.64 -33.08 -0.60
CA TYR A 651 2.17 -33.79 -1.77
C TYR A 651 3.02 -35.01 -1.42
N SER A 652 4.25 -34.78 -0.95
CA SER A 652 5.17 -35.81 -0.49
C SER A 652 5.91 -35.26 0.74
N GLY A 653 6.26 -36.12 1.67
CA GLY A 653 6.77 -35.74 2.98
C GLY A 653 8.24 -35.33 2.98
N ILE A 654 9.01 -35.94 3.88
CA ILE A 654 10.41 -35.60 4.16
C ILE A 654 11.29 -36.72 3.66
N SER A 655 12.21 -36.41 2.74
CA SER A 655 13.21 -37.36 2.24
C SER A 655 14.40 -37.44 3.19
N VAL A 656 14.72 -38.65 3.68
CA VAL A 656 15.88 -38.92 4.55
C VAL A 656 16.68 -40.08 3.94
N PRO A 657 17.58 -39.81 2.97
CA PRO A 657 18.35 -40.85 2.30
C PRO A 657 19.39 -41.50 3.21
N MET A 658 19.88 -42.68 2.83
CA MET A 658 20.98 -43.39 3.47
C MET A 658 22.17 -42.47 3.80
N GLY A 659 22.77 -42.65 4.98
CA GLY A 659 23.88 -41.85 5.49
C GLY A 659 23.49 -40.46 6.03
N SER A 660 22.23 -40.05 5.93
CA SER A 660 21.72 -38.80 6.53
C SER A 660 21.05 -39.03 7.88
N GLN A 661 20.86 -37.95 8.65
CA GLN A 661 20.22 -37.99 9.97
C GLN A 661 19.07 -36.99 10.04
N PHE A 662 17.91 -37.44 10.50
CA PHE A 662 16.74 -36.61 10.70
C PHE A 662 16.21 -36.72 12.13
N GLU A 663 15.96 -35.58 12.76
CA GLU A 663 15.42 -35.48 14.11
C GLU A 663 14.24 -34.52 14.15
N LEU A 664 13.05 -34.99 14.48
CA LEU A 664 11.86 -34.17 14.65
C LEU A 664 11.69 -33.77 16.13
N THR A 665 11.65 -32.48 16.41
CA THR A 665 11.50 -31.92 17.76
C THR A 665 10.42 -30.83 17.83
N GLY A 666 10.19 -30.29 19.02
CA GLY A 666 9.35 -29.12 19.23
C GLY A 666 8.02 -29.42 19.94
N LYS A 667 7.18 -28.38 20.08
CA LYS A 667 5.92 -28.42 20.85
C LYS A 667 4.67 -28.21 19.97
N GLY A 668 4.87 -27.99 18.67
CA GLY A 668 3.81 -27.74 17.71
C GLY A 668 3.15 -29.00 17.15
N THR A 669 2.31 -28.79 16.15
CA THR A 669 1.70 -29.84 15.35
C THR A 669 2.33 -29.83 13.96
N LEU A 670 2.73 -31.00 13.47
CA LEU A 670 3.13 -31.23 12.09
C LEU A 670 2.15 -32.21 11.45
N VAL A 671 1.49 -31.79 10.37
CA VAL A 671 0.67 -32.67 9.53
C VAL A 671 1.39 -32.90 8.21
N ILE A 672 1.68 -34.15 7.87
CA ILE A 672 2.24 -34.57 6.60
C ILE A 672 1.13 -35.26 5.80
N ASP A 673 0.68 -34.64 4.71
CA ASP A 673 -0.40 -35.11 3.85
C ASP A 673 0.16 -35.56 2.49
N CYS A 674 0.37 -36.86 2.36
CA CYS A 674 0.95 -37.50 1.18
C CYS A 674 -0.16 -37.95 0.24
N ASN A 675 -0.24 -37.28 -0.91
CA ASN A 675 -1.16 -37.60 -2.01
C ASN A 675 -0.43 -37.87 -3.34
N ALA A 676 0.91 -37.98 -3.30
CA ALA A 676 1.72 -38.48 -4.41
C ALA A 676 1.41 -39.96 -4.71
N SER A 677 1.79 -40.43 -5.90
CA SER A 677 1.62 -41.84 -6.29
C SER A 677 2.40 -42.79 -5.36
N GLU A 678 3.59 -42.37 -4.96
CA GLU A 678 4.45 -43.01 -3.95
C GLU A 678 4.39 -42.16 -2.68
N GLY A 679 3.77 -42.71 -1.64
CA GLY A 679 3.52 -42.02 -0.38
C GLY A 679 4.70 -42.14 0.56
N ILE A 680 5.58 -41.14 0.59
CA ILE A 680 6.68 -41.06 1.56
C ILE A 680 6.29 -40.07 2.66
N GLY A 681 6.18 -40.53 3.91
CA GLY A 681 5.97 -39.65 5.07
C GLY A 681 7.29 -39.04 5.57
N ILE A 682 8.17 -39.86 6.14
CA ILE A 682 9.52 -39.50 6.59
C ILE A 682 10.46 -40.66 6.23
N GLY A 683 11.42 -40.42 5.33
CA GLY A 683 12.40 -41.42 4.89
C GLY A 683 12.49 -41.54 3.38
N THR A 684 12.34 -42.73 2.80
CA THR A 684 12.50 -42.98 1.36
C THR A 684 11.36 -43.81 0.76
N ASP A 685 11.35 -43.98 -0.56
CA ASP A 685 10.43 -44.87 -1.29
C ASP A 685 10.76 -46.36 -1.09
N PHE A 686 10.09 -47.26 -1.83
CA PHE A 686 10.25 -48.71 -1.74
C PHE A 686 11.58 -49.28 -2.25
N ASP A 687 12.34 -48.48 -2.99
CA ASP A 687 13.54 -48.94 -3.70
C ASP A 687 14.84 -48.44 -3.05
N HIS A 688 14.77 -47.40 -2.21
CA HIS A 688 15.95 -46.76 -1.62
C HIS A 688 16.07 -46.99 -0.12
N SER A 689 17.32 -47.07 0.36
CA SER A 689 17.66 -47.10 1.79
C SER A 689 17.44 -45.74 2.45
N TYR A 690 16.91 -45.76 3.68
CA TYR A 690 16.72 -44.57 4.52
C TYR A 690 17.90 -44.36 5.47
N GLY A 691 18.06 -43.13 5.99
CA GLY A 691 19.02 -42.78 7.05
C GLY A 691 18.42 -42.82 8.46
N ASP A 692 19.14 -42.38 9.49
CA ASP A 692 18.61 -42.38 10.86
C ASP A 692 17.42 -41.42 11.02
N ILE A 693 16.33 -41.92 11.61
CA ILE A 693 15.10 -41.15 11.83
C ILE A 693 14.75 -41.17 13.33
N THR A 694 14.78 -39.99 13.96
CA THR A 694 14.40 -39.81 15.35
C THR A 694 13.20 -38.87 15.47
N VAL A 695 12.19 -39.26 16.24
CA VAL A 695 11.05 -38.41 16.61
C VAL A 695 11.05 -38.21 18.12
N ASP A 696 11.40 -37.00 18.57
CA ASP A 696 11.45 -36.60 19.97
C ASP A 696 10.77 -35.24 20.15
N MET A 697 9.45 -35.22 19.95
CA MET A 697 8.66 -33.99 20.03
C MET A 697 7.64 -34.03 21.16
N LEU A 698 7.46 -32.92 21.87
CA LEU A 698 6.42 -32.79 22.91
C LEU A 698 5.03 -32.52 22.32
N GLY A 699 4.95 -32.23 21.02
CA GLY A 699 3.71 -31.92 20.31
C GLY A 699 3.08 -33.14 19.63
N SER A 700 2.53 -32.94 18.43
CA SER A 700 1.87 -34.00 17.66
C SER A 700 2.37 -34.09 16.22
N LEU A 701 2.63 -35.30 15.75
CA LEU A 701 2.89 -35.63 14.35
C LEU A 701 1.68 -36.40 13.81
N GLU A 702 1.08 -35.93 12.72
CA GLU A 702 0.06 -36.68 11.98
C GLU A 702 0.55 -36.93 10.55
N ILE A 703 0.63 -38.20 10.14
CA ILE A 703 0.97 -38.61 8.78
C ILE A 703 -0.28 -39.21 8.14
N ILE A 704 -0.69 -38.69 7.00
CA ILE A 704 -1.82 -39.16 6.21
C ILE A 704 -1.29 -39.56 4.84
N CYS A 705 -1.42 -40.83 4.49
CA CYS A 705 -0.98 -41.33 3.19
C CYS A 705 -2.14 -41.99 2.45
N ASN A 706 -2.42 -41.48 1.25
CA ASN A 706 -3.43 -42.02 0.33
C ASN A 706 -2.75 -42.30 -1.03
N SER A 707 -1.97 -43.38 -1.09
CA SER A 707 -1.09 -43.69 -2.23
C SER A 707 -1.17 -45.18 -2.57
N THR A 708 -0.67 -45.60 -3.73
CA THR A 708 -0.69 -47.03 -4.12
C THR A 708 0.34 -47.84 -3.34
N GLU A 709 1.50 -47.23 -3.13
CA GLU A 709 2.64 -47.75 -2.40
C GLU A 709 3.03 -46.70 -1.37
N THR A 710 3.25 -47.10 -0.12
CA THR A 710 3.40 -46.15 0.99
C THR A 710 4.40 -46.63 2.04
N VAL A 711 5.32 -45.74 2.41
CA VAL A 711 6.09 -45.83 3.64
C VAL A 711 5.83 -44.56 4.45
N CYS A 712 5.21 -44.68 5.63
CA CYS A 712 4.95 -43.52 6.47
C CYS A 712 6.23 -43.08 7.21
N ILE A 713 6.94 -43.97 7.88
CA ILE A 713 8.24 -43.69 8.52
C ILE A 713 9.22 -44.83 8.20
N GLY A 714 10.37 -44.50 7.59
CA GLY A 714 11.41 -45.45 7.20
C GLY A 714 11.60 -45.51 5.69
N GLY A 715 11.84 -46.68 5.11
CA GLY A 715 12.10 -46.78 3.68
C GLY A 715 11.94 -48.16 3.07
N GLY A 716 12.37 -48.28 1.82
CA GLY A 716 12.34 -49.51 1.06
C GLY A 716 13.37 -50.52 1.55
N MET A 717 14.62 -50.08 1.67
CA MET A 717 15.75 -50.90 2.08
C MET A 717 16.37 -50.32 3.36
N ASN A 718 17.33 -51.04 3.97
CA ASN A 718 18.12 -50.53 5.10
C ASN A 718 19.53 -51.13 5.09
N GLU A 719 20.33 -50.73 4.10
CA GLU A 719 21.68 -51.29 3.91
C GLU A 719 22.72 -50.73 4.89
N ASP A 720 22.42 -49.65 5.60
CA ASP A 720 23.33 -48.94 6.51
C ASP A 720 22.98 -49.16 8.00
N ASP A 721 22.17 -50.18 8.31
CA ASP A 721 21.68 -50.48 9.67
C ASP A 721 21.08 -49.24 10.38
N SER A 722 20.44 -48.35 9.62
CA SER A 722 19.84 -47.13 10.12
C SER A 722 18.70 -47.43 11.09
N SER A 723 18.54 -46.55 12.07
CA SER A 723 17.60 -46.73 13.18
C SER A 723 16.39 -45.81 13.06
N ILE A 724 15.23 -46.30 13.50
CA ILE A 724 14.01 -45.51 13.68
C ILE A 724 13.71 -45.42 15.18
N GLU A 725 13.93 -44.25 15.78
CA GLU A 725 13.75 -43.99 17.21
C GLU A 725 12.54 -43.07 17.48
N LEU A 726 11.45 -43.62 18.00
CA LEU A 726 10.25 -42.88 18.40
C LEU A 726 10.29 -42.64 19.92
N LYS A 727 10.90 -41.53 20.34
CA LYS A 727 11.21 -41.23 21.75
C LYS A 727 10.05 -40.59 22.51
N SER A 728 9.41 -39.58 21.91
CA SER A 728 8.33 -38.86 22.58
C SER A 728 7.33 -38.22 21.62
N GLY A 729 6.13 -37.95 22.15
CA GLY A 729 5.08 -37.21 21.45
C GLY A 729 3.87 -38.04 21.07
N LYS A 730 2.89 -37.38 20.47
CA LYS A 730 1.70 -38.04 19.92
C LYS A 730 1.88 -38.24 18.42
N ILE A 731 2.08 -39.48 18.00
CA ILE A 731 2.29 -39.83 16.60
C ILE A 731 1.05 -40.55 16.11
N LYS A 732 0.38 -39.96 15.11
CA LYS A 732 -0.78 -40.55 14.46
C LYS A 732 -0.49 -40.83 13.00
N ILE A 733 -0.71 -42.05 12.55
CA ILE A 733 -0.50 -42.47 11.17
C ILE A 733 -1.80 -43.02 10.62
N ASN A 734 -2.27 -42.46 9.49
CA ASN A 734 -3.39 -42.98 8.74
C ASN A 734 -2.90 -43.39 7.35
N MET A 735 -2.76 -44.69 7.12
CA MET A 735 -2.24 -45.28 5.88
C MET A 735 -3.34 -46.01 5.11
N TYR A 736 -3.65 -45.54 3.90
CA TYR A 736 -4.60 -46.18 3.00
C TYR A 736 -3.90 -46.48 1.68
N THR A 737 -3.63 -47.76 1.43
CA THR A 737 -2.70 -48.19 0.35
C THR A 737 -3.06 -49.56 -0.24
N HIS A 738 -2.41 -49.95 -1.35
CA HIS A 738 -2.39 -51.36 -1.77
C HIS A 738 -1.30 -52.11 -1.01
N ASN A 739 -0.08 -51.59 -1.07
CA ASN A 739 1.07 -52.12 -0.36
C ASN A 739 1.63 -51.02 0.54
N GLY A 740 1.87 -51.30 1.81
CA GLY A 740 2.55 -50.29 2.61
C GLY A 740 2.95 -50.68 4.01
N LEU A 741 3.69 -49.75 4.58
CA LEU A 741 4.36 -49.89 5.85
C LEU A 741 4.20 -48.60 6.63
N ALA A 742 3.66 -48.68 7.85
CA ALA A 742 3.55 -47.48 8.68
C ALA A 742 4.91 -47.12 9.32
N VAL A 743 5.64 -48.06 9.91
CA VAL A 743 6.97 -47.79 10.48
C VAL A 743 7.94 -48.96 10.20
N GLY A 744 9.07 -48.72 9.53
CA GLY A 744 10.15 -49.70 9.36
C GLY A 744 10.77 -49.76 7.96
N SER A 745 11.11 -50.97 7.49
CA SER A 745 11.62 -51.22 6.13
C SER A 745 10.72 -52.14 5.30
N TYR A 746 10.46 -51.83 4.03
CA TYR A 746 9.56 -52.67 3.22
C TYR A 746 10.25 -53.95 2.69
N ASN A 747 11.42 -53.82 2.07
CA ASN A 747 12.20 -54.91 1.46
C ASN A 747 13.55 -55.17 2.16
N GLY A 748 13.84 -54.50 3.27
CA GLY A 748 15.07 -54.67 4.04
C GLY A 748 14.84 -54.85 5.55
N ASP A 749 15.92 -54.71 6.30
CA ASP A 749 15.93 -54.87 7.75
C ASP A 749 15.37 -53.61 8.44
N ALA A 750 14.60 -53.80 9.50
CA ALA A 750 13.97 -52.73 10.25
C ALA A 750 14.46 -52.75 11.70
N SER A 751 15.09 -51.67 12.14
CA SER A 751 15.46 -51.44 13.53
C SER A 751 14.60 -50.31 14.09
N VAL A 752 13.60 -50.65 14.91
CA VAL A 752 12.60 -49.70 15.42
C VAL A 752 12.59 -49.73 16.94
N ASP A 753 12.82 -48.59 17.59
CA ASP A 753 12.70 -48.41 19.03
C ASP A 753 11.60 -47.40 19.37
N ILE A 754 10.70 -47.76 20.27
CA ILE A 754 9.54 -46.95 20.64
C ILE A 754 9.52 -46.78 22.16
N ALA A 755 9.95 -45.61 22.64
CA ALA A 755 10.13 -45.35 24.06
C ALA A 755 8.82 -44.99 24.78
N ASP A 756 8.84 -45.09 26.11
CA ASP A 756 7.70 -44.86 27.01
C ASP A 756 7.08 -43.46 26.93
N GLY A 757 7.85 -42.46 26.47
CA GLY A 757 7.37 -41.11 26.20
C GLY A 757 6.49 -40.94 24.95
N CYS A 758 6.36 -42.00 24.13
CA CYS A 758 5.62 -41.98 22.87
C CYS A 758 4.18 -42.54 23.01
N ASP A 759 3.23 -41.85 22.39
CA ASP A 759 1.84 -42.30 22.19
C ASP A 759 1.60 -42.46 20.68
N LEU A 760 1.64 -43.71 20.21
CA LEU A 760 1.62 -44.07 18.80
C LEU A 760 0.25 -44.67 18.43
N ASP A 761 -0.47 -44.01 17.52
CA ASP A 761 -1.77 -44.44 16.98
C ASP A 761 -1.65 -44.66 15.47
N ILE A 762 -1.72 -45.91 15.02
CA ILE A 762 -1.62 -46.27 13.61
C ILE A 762 -2.93 -46.91 13.15
N THR A 763 -3.56 -46.27 12.18
CA THR A 763 -4.63 -46.86 11.37
C THR A 763 -4.10 -47.19 9.99
N PHE A 764 -4.22 -48.45 9.57
CA PHE A 764 -3.71 -48.88 8.27
C PHE A 764 -4.69 -49.79 7.53
N SER A 765 -4.80 -49.61 6.22
CA SER A 765 -5.68 -50.41 5.36
C SER A 765 -5.02 -50.71 4.02
N GLY A 766 -5.06 -51.97 3.57
CA GLY A 766 -4.58 -52.34 2.23
C GLY A 766 -4.59 -53.83 1.90
N ILE A 767 -3.84 -54.20 0.86
CA ILE A 767 -3.66 -55.60 0.45
C ILE A 767 -2.55 -56.24 1.28
N ASN A 768 -1.33 -55.69 1.23
CA ASN A 768 -0.19 -56.13 2.02
C ASN A 768 0.27 -54.98 2.91
N VAL A 769 -0.02 -55.08 4.19
CA VAL A 769 0.22 -53.97 5.12
C VAL A 769 0.91 -54.42 6.39
N VAL A 770 1.89 -53.64 6.82
CA VAL A 770 2.60 -53.83 8.08
C VAL A 770 2.48 -52.56 8.89
N GLY A 771 2.07 -52.69 10.16
CA GLY A 771 2.06 -51.58 11.12
C GLY A 771 3.48 -51.16 11.47
N ILE A 772 4.22 -52.05 12.14
CA ILE A 772 5.58 -51.77 12.61
C ILE A 772 6.48 -52.98 12.31
N GLY A 773 7.58 -52.78 11.59
CA GLY A 773 8.59 -53.81 11.34
C GLY A 773 8.98 -53.91 9.88
N SER A 774 9.01 -55.12 9.31
CA SER A 774 9.46 -55.33 7.93
C SER A 774 8.47 -56.12 7.07
N CYS A 775 8.34 -55.79 5.78
CA CYS A 775 7.53 -56.63 4.88
C CYS A 775 8.30 -57.82 4.30
N ARG A 776 9.63 -57.68 4.15
CA ARG A 776 10.59 -58.71 3.72
C ARG A 776 11.96 -58.36 4.29
N GLY A 777 12.42 -59.09 5.31
CA GLY A 777 13.70 -58.82 5.98
C GLY A 777 13.64 -59.15 7.47
N ILE A 778 14.62 -58.65 8.21
CA ILE A 778 14.71 -58.80 9.67
C ILE A 778 13.95 -57.65 10.34
N ALA A 779 12.92 -57.96 11.12
CA ALA A 779 12.20 -56.97 11.94
C ALA A 779 12.70 -57.00 13.39
N ALA A 780 13.52 -56.04 13.80
CA ALA A 780 13.94 -55.80 15.16
C ALA A 780 13.15 -54.63 15.77
N VAL A 781 12.10 -54.94 16.54
CA VAL A 781 11.22 -53.93 17.14
C VAL A 781 11.30 -53.98 18.66
N THR A 782 11.62 -52.86 19.30
CA THR A 782 11.55 -52.68 20.75
C THR A 782 10.50 -51.64 21.12
N SER A 783 9.69 -51.92 22.15
CA SER A 783 8.68 -50.97 22.62
C SER A 783 8.47 -51.00 24.13
N SER A 784 8.37 -49.82 24.74
CA SER A 784 7.91 -49.60 26.12
C SER A 784 6.73 -48.60 26.19
N ALA A 785 6.14 -48.29 25.03
CA ALA A 785 5.24 -47.18 24.79
C ALA A 785 3.74 -47.52 24.91
N MET A 786 2.88 -46.51 24.74
CA MET A 786 1.47 -46.72 24.41
C MET A 786 1.33 -46.83 22.89
N VAL A 787 0.94 -48.00 22.39
CA VAL A 787 0.78 -48.26 20.95
C VAL A 787 -0.63 -48.74 20.67
N THR A 788 -1.34 -48.04 19.79
CA THR A 788 -2.66 -48.44 19.29
C THR A 788 -2.55 -48.72 17.80
N LEU A 789 -2.94 -49.92 17.38
CA LEU A 789 -2.95 -50.34 15.98
C LEU A 789 -4.36 -50.73 15.56
N SER A 790 -4.84 -50.18 14.45
CA SER A 790 -6.12 -50.54 13.81
C SER A 790 -5.87 -50.89 12.36
N GLY A 791 -5.88 -52.18 12.03
CA GLY A 791 -5.55 -52.69 10.70
C GLY A 791 -6.71 -53.36 9.99
N THR A 792 -6.87 -53.10 8.68
CA THR A 792 -7.79 -53.82 7.80
C THR A 792 -7.11 -54.26 6.50
N GLY A 793 -7.39 -55.46 5.97
CA GLY A 793 -6.76 -55.86 4.71
C GLY A 793 -6.84 -57.32 4.29
N ALA A 794 -6.08 -57.68 3.25
CA ALA A 794 -5.95 -59.07 2.83
C ALA A 794 -4.87 -59.81 3.63
N GLN A 795 -3.66 -59.25 3.70
CA GLN A 795 -2.54 -59.69 4.53
C GLN A 795 -2.07 -58.53 5.41
N ALA A 796 -2.11 -58.72 6.72
CA ALA A 796 -1.84 -57.63 7.65
C ALA A 796 -1.03 -58.09 8.88
N VAL A 797 0.10 -57.42 9.14
CA VAL A 797 0.89 -57.63 10.36
C VAL A 797 0.84 -56.39 11.23
N GLY A 798 0.51 -56.54 12.51
CA GLY A 798 0.55 -55.42 13.46
C GLY A 798 1.99 -55.01 13.76
N ILE A 799 2.74 -55.88 14.44
CA ILE A 799 4.15 -55.69 14.78
C ILE A 799 4.96 -56.94 14.41
N GLY A 800 5.99 -56.79 13.59
CA GLY A 800 6.91 -57.86 13.22
C GLY A 800 7.15 -57.95 11.72
N ALA A 801 7.07 -59.15 11.13
CA ALA A 801 7.47 -59.39 9.75
C ALA A 801 6.38 -60.02 8.86
N LEU A 802 6.26 -59.54 7.62
CA LEU A 802 5.44 -60.19 6.59
C LEU A 802 6.30 -61.14 5.72
N ASN A 803 5.67 -62.00 4.90
CA ASN A 803 6.28 -62.82 3.84
C ASN A 803 7.55 -63.60 4.25
N GLU A 804 7.43 -64.50 5.23
CA GLU A 804 8.55 -65.34 5.67
C GLU A 804 9.75 -64.59 6.29
N GLY A 805 9.56 -63.33 6.71
CA GLY A 805 10.61 -62.54 7.37
C GLY A 805 11.01 -63.07 8.76
N GLU A 806 12.19 -62.66 9.20
CA GLU A 806 12.79 -63.06 10.48
C GLU A 806 12.84 -61.88 11.46
N GLY A 807 13.21 -62.11 12.72
CA GLY A 807 13.61 -61.03 13.63
C GLY A 807 13.19 -61.22 15.08
N SER A 808 12.98 -60.10 15.76
CA SER A 808 12.61 -60.08 17.17
C SER A 808 11.72 -58.89 17.50
N VAL A 809 10.64 -59.15 18.22
CA VAL A 809 9.78 -58.13 18.83
C VAL A 809 9.96 -58.20 20.34
N LEU A 810 10.45 -57.14 20.95
CA LEU A 810 10.68 -57.02 22.38
C LEU A 810 9.79 -55.92 22.97
N VAL A 811 8.87 -56.28 23.86
CA VAL A 811 8.03 -55.33 24.58
C VAL A 811 8.43 -55.33 26.05
N THR A 812 8.92 -54.20 26.57
CA THR A 812 9.49 -54.06 27.93
C THR A 812 8.69 -53.12 28.83
N GLY A 813 7.40 -52.96 28.57
CA GLY A 813 6.50 -52.10 29.33
C GLY A 813 5.34 -51.60 28.48
N GLY A 814 4.64 -50.59 28.99
CA GLY A 814 3.61 -49.89 28.23
C GLY A 814 2.34 -50.72 27.97
N ARG A 815 1.56 -50.27 27.00
CA ARG A 815 0.31 -50.90 26.57
C ARG A 815 0.24 -50.95 25.06
N ILE A 816 0.07 -52.15 24.50
CA ILE A 816 -0.17 -52.34 23.08
C ILE A 816 -1.61 -52.81 22.87
N SER A 817 -2.41 -52.03 22.14
CA SER A 817 -3.79 -52.34 21.79
C SER A 817 -3.91 -52.51 20.29
N ILE A 818 -4.21 -53.72 19.83
CA ILE A 818 -4.27 -54.09 18.42
C ILE A 818 -5.70 -54.52 18.07
N LYS A 819 -6.32 -53.81 17.14
CA LYS A 819 -7.59 -54.19 16.52
C LYS A 819 -7.35 -54.53 15.05
N MET A 820 -7.55 -55.79 14.67
CA MET A 820 -7.25 -56.25 13.32
C MET A 820 -8.46 -56.91 12.68
N ARG A 821 -8.73 -56.57 11.41
CA ARG A 821 -9.81 -57.12 10.58
C ARG A 821 -9.26 -57.43 9.19
N ALA A 822 -8.54 -58.53 9.07
CA ALA A 822 -7.93 -58.94 7.82
C ALA A 822 -8.08 -60.45 7.55
N ALA A 823 -8.06 -60.86 6.28
CA ALA A 823 -8.24 -62.26 5.90
C ALA A 823 -7.13 -63.16 6.45
N ARG A 824 -5.87 -62.77 6.24
CA ARG A 824 -4.68 -63.38 6.86
C ARG A 824 -3.96 -62.33 7.71
N GLN A 825 -3.77 -62.60 8.99
CA GLN A 825 -3.20 -61.60 9.89
C GLN A 825 -2.36 -62.16 11.03
N THR A 826 -1.40 -61.36 11.48
CA THR A 826 -0.67 -61.60 12.73
C THR A 826 -0.61 -60.30 13.52
N CYS A 827 -1.07 -60.29 14.78
CA CYS A 827 -1.03 -59.06 15.58
C CYS A 827 0.41 -58.75 16.02
N ILE A 828 1.14 -59.71 16.59
CA ILE A 828 2.57 -59.59 16.94
C ILE A 828 3.30 -60.86 16.49
N GLY A 829 4.29 -60.76 15.60
CA GLY A 829 5.05 -61.92 15.12
C GLY A 829 5.26 -61.91 13.61
N ALA A 830 5.06 -63.06 12.96
CA ALA A 830 5.26 -63.20 11.52
C ALA A 830 4.10 -63.91 10.81
N ILE A 831 4.10 -63.84 9.47
CA ILE A 831 3.31 -64.71 8.60
C ILE A 831 4.28 -65.57 7.78
N GLY A 832 4.46 -66.84 8.19
CA GLY A 832 5.29 -67.83 7.51
C GLY A 832 6.80 -67.72 7.77
N GLY A 833 7.24 -67.00 8.81
CA GLY A 833 8.64 -66.64 9.08
C GLY A 833 9.16 -67.06 10.46
N SER A 834 10.17 -66.35 10.96
CA SER A 834 10.82 -66.64 12.24
C SER A 834 11.07 -65.37 13.07
N VAL A 835 10.02 -64.86 13.70
CA VAL A 835 10.10 -63.69 14.59
C VAL A 835 9.98 -64.14 16.05
N ASN A 836 11.01 -63.85 16.85
CA ASN A 836 10.99 -64.10 18.29
C ASN A 836 10.21 -63.00 19.02
N ALA A 837 9.07 -63.33 19.64
CA ALA A 837 8.26 -62.38 20.39
C ALA A 837 8.54 -62.50 21.89
N LYS A 838 9.04 -61.44 22.52
CA LYS A 838 9.33 -61.39 23.95
C LYS A 838 8.60 -60.23 24.61
N ILE A 839 7.63 -60.54 25.46
CA ILE A 839 6.76 -59.56 26.13
C ILE A 839 7.02 -59.63 27.62
N ARG A 840 7.41 -58.49 28.22
CA ARG A 840 7.75 -58.38 29.64
C ARG A 840 7.14 -57.15 30.28
N ASN A 841 6.53 -57.30 31.44
CA ASN A 841 5.96 -56.20 32.23
C ASN A 841 5.00 -55.29 31.44
N ALA A 842 4.26 -55.84 30.47
CA ALA A 842 3.43 -55.06 29.54
C ALA A 842 1.96 -55.48 29.56
N GLU A 843 1.07 -54.59 29.11
CA GLU A 843 -0.33 -54.92 28.84
C GLU A 843 -0.58 -55.04 27.33
N ILE A 844 -1.05 -56.21 26.87
CA ILE A 844 -1.40 -56.43 25.47
C ILE A 844 -2.89 -56.70 25.36
N ILE A 845 -3.56 -55.96 24.46
CA ILE A 845 -4.97 -56.09 24.16
C ILE A 845 -5.09 -56.40 22.68
N ILE A 846 -5.67 -57.54 22.31
CA ILE A 846 -5.86 -57.94 20.93
C ILE A 846 -7.35 -58.18 20.68
N ASP A 847 -7.89 -57.55 19.66
CA ASP A 847 -9.23 -57.77 19.13
C ASP A 847 -9.10 -58.09 17.63
N SER A 848 -9.28 -59.35 17.25
CA SER A 848 -8.98 -59.85 15.91
C SER A 848 -10.16 -60.59 15.29
N GLU A 849 -10.47 -60.30 14.03
CA GLU A 849 -11.46 -61.06 13.24
C GLU A 849 -10.92 -61.32 11.82
N GLY A 850 -11.10 -62.52 11.28
CA GLY A 850 -10.53 -62.91 9.99
C GLY A 850 -10.66 -64.40 9.66
N ASP A 851 -9.99 -64.84 8.59
CA ASP A 851 -9.97 -66.25 8.19
C ASP A 851 -8.81 -66.99 8.88
N ASP A 852 -7.57 -66.51 8.71
CA ASP A 852 -6.37 -67.00 9.37
C ASP A 852 -5.78 -65.90 10.25
N ALA A 853 -5.73 -66.10 11.57
CA ALA A 853 -5.20 -65.07 12.46
C ALA A 853 -4.32 -65.64 13.57
N THR A 854 -3.16 -65.01 13.75
CA THR A 854 -2.29 -65.23 14.89
C THR A 854 -2.33 -64.02 15.84
N GLY A 855 -2.56 -64.26 17.13
CA GLY A 855 -2.43 -63.22 18.15
C GLY A 855 -0.96 -62.85 18.35
N ILE A 856 -0.19 -63.74 18.97
CA ILE A 856 1.25 -63.55 19.21
C ILE A 856 2.03 -64.79 18.75
N GLY A 857 2.96 -64.61 17.81
CA GLY A 857 3.81 -65.67 17.23
C GLY A 857 3.54 -65.88 15.74
N ASP A 858 3.60 -67.14 15.26
CA ASP A 858 3.36 -67.47 13.86
C ASP A 858 2.79 -68.89 13.66
N ALA A 859 1.58 -68.98 13.10
CA ALA A 859 0.89 -70.24 12.83
C ALA A 859 1.60 -71.19 11.85
N GLN A 860 2.56 -70.70 11.07
CA GLN A 860 3.36 -71.51 10.13
C GLN A 860 4.87 -71.43 10.41
N GLY A 861 5.28 -70.60 11.37
CA GLY A 861 6.67 -70.24 11.60
C GLY A 861 7.40 -71.01 12.71
N SER A 862 8.62 -70.56 13.00
CA SER A 862 9.56 -71.18 13.95
C SER A 862 10.04 -70.25 15.06
N GLY A 863 9.57 -69.00 15.11
CA GLY A 863 9.99 -68.03 16.12
C GLY A 863 9.51 -68.39 17.54
N ASN A 864 10.33 -68.11 18.55
CA ASN A 864 9.98 -68.38 19.95
C ASN A 864 9.09 -67.28 20.54
N VAL A 865 8.17 -67.65 21.42
CA VAL A 865 7.28 -66.72 22.13
C VAL A 865 7.55 -66.80 23.63
N SER A 866 7.89 -65.69 24.28
CA SER A 866 8.15 -65.60 25.72
C SER A 866 7.34 -64.47 26.33
N ILE A 867 6.46 -64.77 27.28
CA ILE A 867 5.57 -63.81 27.95
C ILE A 867 5.82 -63.91 29.46
N ILE A 868 6.35 -62.83 30.03
CA ILE A 868 6.81 -62.80 31.43
C ILE A 868 6.19 -61.60 32.16
N ASP A 869 5.63 -61.82 33.35
CA ASP A 869 5.10 -60.78 34.24
C ASP A 869 4.17 -59.77 33.53
N SER A 870 3.34 -60.25 32.58
CA SER A 870 2.55 -59.41 31.67
C SER A 870 1.05 -59.71 31.76
N LYS A 871 0.21 -58.79 31.29
CA LYS A 871 -1.24 -58.95 31.25
C LYS A 871 -1.74 -58.95 29.81
N LEU A 872 -2.38 -60.03 29.40
CA LEU A 872 -2.85 -60.21 28.02
C LEU A 872 -4.37 -60.39 27.99
N ASN A 873 -5.03 -59.67 27.09
CA ASN A 873 -6.47 -59.81 26.81
C ASN A 873 -6.68 -59.97 25.30
N LEU A 874 -6.89 -61.20 24.86
CA LEU A 874 -7.11 -61.55 23.47
C LEU A 874 -8.57 -61.92 23.24
N ARG A 875 -9.19 -61.32 22.23
CA ARG A 875 -10.51 -61.68 21.70
C ARG A 875 -10.37 -61.93 20.22
N MET A 876 -10.63 -63.16 19.80
CA MET A 876 -10.43 -63.59 18.41
C MET A 876 -11.70 -64.26 17.90
N TYR A 877 -12.25 -63.78 16.78
CA TYR A 877 -13.33 -64.45 16.02
C TYR A 877 -12.82 -64.81 14.63
N VAL A 878 -12.26 -66.02 14.51
CA VAL A 878 -11.37 -66.37 13.40
C VAL A 878 -11.63 -67.81 12.95
N GLY A 879 -11.56 -68.07 11.63
CA GLY A 879 -11.71 -69.42 11.06
C GLY A 879 -10.63 -70.40 11.53
N ASN A 880 -9.36 -70.02 11.36
CA ASN A 880 -8.16 -70.75 11.78
C ASN A 880 -7.35 -69.89 12.77
N PRO A 881 -7.70 -69.93 14.07
CA PRO A 881 -7.03 -69.13 15.09
C PRO A 881 -5.76 -69.80 15.63
N LEU A 882 -4.75 -68.98 15.88
CA LEU A 882 -3.68 -69.25 16.85
C LEU A 882 -3.60 -68.05 17.80
N ASP A 883 -3.88 -68.23 19.08
CA ASP A 883 -3.85 -67.11 20.01
C ASP A 883 -2.43 -66.74 20.42
N ILE A 884 -1.66 -67.70 20.94
CA ILE A 884 -0.27 -67.51 21.39
C ILE A 884 0.56 -68.75 21.02
N GLY A 885 1.67 -68.52 20.32
CA GLY A 885 2.69 -69.54 20.04
C GLY A 885 3.10 -69.57 18.57
N SER A 886 3.93 -70.57 18.22
CA SER A 886 4.36 -70.81 16.85
C SER A 886 4.29 -72.29 16.50
N ALA A 887 4.26 -72.63 15.21
CA ALA A 887 4.14 -74.03 14.77
C ALA A 887 5.32 -74.92 15.21
N SER A 888 6.53 -74.37 15.23
CA SER A 888 7.77 -75.11 15.55
C SER A 888 8.71 -74.40 16.54
N GLY A 889 8.25 -73.29 17.13
CA GLY A 889 9.00 -72.52 18.13
C GLY A 889 8.56 -72.82 19.56
N ASP A 890 9.45 -72.56 20.52
CA ASP A 890 9.15 -72.72 21.94
C ASP A 890 8.23 -71.60 22.45
N THR A 891 7.27 -71.96 23.31
CA THR A 891 6.39 -70.99 23.99
C THR A 891 6.60 -71.05 25.50
N GLU A 892 7.04 -69.95 26.09
CA GLU A 892 7.28 -69.80 27.53
C GLU A 892 6.34 -68.73 28.10
N ILE A 893 5.56 -69.09 29.12
CA ILE A 893 4.67 -68.16 29.83
C ILE A 893 4.97 -68.27 31.32
N ALA A 894 5.35 -67.15 31.95
CA ALA A 894 5.71 -67.10 33.36
C ALA A 894 5.13 -65.84 34.03
N GLY A 895 4.56 -65.98 35.23
CA GLY A 895 4.10 -64.84 36.04
C GLY A 895 3.03 -63.95 35.40
N SER A 896 2.35 -64.40 34.35
CA SER A 896 1.50 -63.56 33.49
C SER A 896 0.01 -63.90 33.61
N ASP A 897 -0.84 -62.87 33.54
CA ASP A 897 -2.29 -63.00 33.56
C ASP A 897 -2.85 -62.99 32.14
N ILE A 898 -3.23 -64.17 31.62
CA ILE A 898 -3.72 -64.31 30.25
C ILE A 898 -5.24 -64.58 30.23
N TYR A 899 -5.96 -63.70 29.54
CA TYR A 899 -7.35 -63.88 29.17
C TYR A 899 -7.46 -63.99 27.65
N SER A 900 -7.56 -65.22 27.14
CA SER A 900 -7.74 -65.51 25.71
C SER A 900 -9.13 -66.09 25.44
N LEU A 901 -9.90 -65.43 24.58
CA LEU A 901 -11.23 -65.84 24.12
C LEU A 901 -11.22 -66.01 22.60
N VAL A 902 -11.27 -67.24 22.13
CA VAL A 902 -11.25 -67.61 20.70
C VAL A 902 -12.61 -68.21 20.33
N ASN A 903 -13.32 -67.61 19.38
CA ASN A 903 -14.66 -68.04 18.94
C ASN A 903 -15.64 -68.28 20.10
N ASN A 904 -15.69 -67.34 21.06
CA ASN A 904 -16.46 -67.42 22.32
C ASN A 904 -16.05 -68.56 23.27
N GLN A 905 -14.92 -69.22 23.04
CA GLN A 905 -14.38 -70.25 23.91
C GLN A 905 -13.11 -69.76 24.59
N ARG A 906 -12.99 -70.00 25.90
CA ARG A 906 -11.82 -69.57 26.67
C ARG A 906 -10.69 -70.58 26.50
N ILE A 907 -9.50 -70.11 26.13
CA ILE A 907 -8.28 -70.91 26.06
C ILE A 907 -7.56 -70.87 27.42
N GLN A 908 -7.02 -72.01 27.85
CA GLN A 908 -6.18 -72.11 29.07
C GLN A 908 -4.71 -72.24 28.65
N HIS A 909 -3.84 -71.44 29.27
CA HIS A 909 -2.40 -71.41 29.05
C HIS A 909 -1.65 -71.85 30.30
#